data_AF-M7SX62-F1
#
_entry.id   AF-M7SX62-F1
#
_cell.length_a   1.000
_cell.length_b   1.000
_cell.length_c   1.000
_cell.angle_alpha   90.00
_cell.angle_beta   90.00
_cell.angle_gamma   90.00
#
_symmetry.space_group_name_H-M   'P 1'
#
loop_
_entity.id
_entity.type
_entity.pdbx_description
1 polymer ?
#
loop_
_entity_poly.entity_id
_entity_poly.type
_entity_poly.pdbx_seq_one_letter_code
_entity_poly.pdbx_strand_id
1 'polypeptide(L)'
;MASTNSTHTLRWGFSGFGPRNSILVKDVVVALLAEREMVKKTNFNLDFHIFEQNGDANEAGAGHAFQSDCDATINSDITGEIPLANSHQIPGKYKHIVSAASDLAGSVAEELEANLNRYETEFRQRNPAAFTLLKENTDEDGRVNTTRAFATRGLIGKVQGKTIREVLEFARKEVPEIQVTVHYGHTVVGADFSVPTEPKLLVSKNKDKTEEWFDFDFVQLANGTTGRVPVSDDVASKAFSSTPNIDAIRSFLDKHGVLDAEGLIKQGSRIGVTGIRLSGYDCIPLLMNLTKILVVTDDGWRIDEEEAKKYKGLLSFISHHEGDVAPPRHTHTLDWPGKISLLNTEEMHTILLQQNFDWLSFAIPILKANVAAEIGTLPSKIYPAMTTEERFADYHRQTSQHRLNMTTETGLLRAGKLAMLEGFGFESDPDLANQSLVLKAPFTREHRAGFPFRYSGAYDITQPAVARAASNSDFFNHWGTFWSHIAASPVAIQDMIAQLFGLGVARFAKGSFREIELKPESPEIKLGDHSFDVLFAPKVLTSTADVLLQSIKGQVKEMAPGVPDYCKGRFIANLNGDPISAIDVGSGGHGTTETLPDGTRTVVGVQWADTNNHLSASDQAATSSRTLLLLSALKAQGSKEPVKSLLQTYNETLPSQSEFGAEVAALEPTWREVNERSCFLKALERCFSSESDSASFANHAEQGISRSGREACIGFLEKGNPGVKTFYVEELAKIPPFKPVSRDHFFFRRHLDFTQAEIERIWSKVFKI
;
A
#
# COMPACT_ATOMS: atom_id res chain seq x y z
N MET A 1 -29.24 -39.34 -27.42
CA MET A 1 -27.81 -39.62 -27.69
C MET A 1 -27.03 -38.75 -26.73
N ALA A 2 -26.40 -39.36 -25.72
CA ALA A 2 -25.59 -38.65 -24.73
C ALA A 2 -24.28 -38.21 -25.42
N SER A 3 -24.07 -36.90 -25.59
CA SER A 3 -22.73 -36.41 -25.90
C SER A 3 -21.85 -36.72 -24.70
N THR A 4 -20.77 -37.44 -24.93
CA THR A 4 -19.64 -37.52 -24.01
C THR A 4 -19.12 -36.10 -23.82
N ASN A 5 -19.56 -35.40 -22.76
CA ASN A 5 -19.03 -34.10 -22.39
C ASN A 5 -17.56 -34.30 -22.00
N SER A 6 -16.64 -34.06 -22.94
CA SER A 6 -15.22 -33.97 -22.66
C SER A 6 -15.01 -32.88 -21.63
N THR A 7 -14.40 -33.20 -20.49
CA THR A 7 -14.00 -32.19 -19.50
C THR A 7 -13.01 -31.23 -20.15
N HIS A 8 -13.30 -29.93 -20.12
CA HIS A 8 -12.44 -28.91 -20.71
C HIS A 8 -11.31 -28.58 -19.73
N THR A 9 -10.05 -28.81 -20.11
CA THR A 9 -8.90 -28.33 -19.33
C THR A 9 -8.55 -26.91 -19.80
N LEU A 10 -8.63 -25.95 -18.89
CA LEU A 10 -8.31 -24.55 -19.17
C LEU A 10 -6.97 -24.16 -18.56
N ARG A 11 -6.10 -23.57 -19.39
CA ARG A 11 -4.71 -23.28 -19.03
C ARG A 11 -4.55 -21.84 -18.60
N TRP A 12 -4.05 -21.63 -17.39
CA TRP A 12 -3.73 -20.32 -16.84
C TRP A 12 -2.22 -20.15 -16.68
N GLY A 13 -1.69 -19.05 -17.22
CA GLY A 13 -0.29 -18.67 -17.08
C GLY A 13 -0.11 -17.56 -16.04
N PHE A 14 0.76 -17.78 -15.06
CA PHE A 14 1.05 -16.82 -14.00
C PHE A 14 2.51 -16.37 -14.08
N SER A 15 2.72 -15.07 -14.23
CA SER A 15 4.06 -14.49 -14.18
C SER A 15 4.44 -14.14 -12.75
N GLY A 16 5.49 -14.77 -12.21
CA GLY A 16 5.96 -14.62 -10.84
C GLY A 16 5.19 -15.47 -9.83
N PHE A 17 5.80 -15.78 -8.68
CA PHE A 17 5.13 -16.46 -7.56
C PHE A 17 5.39 -15.74 -6.22
N GLY A 18 5.22 -14.42 -6.21
CA GLY A 18 5.12 -13.63 -4.98
C GLY A 18 3.72 -13.66 -4.33
N PRO A 19 3.46 -12.80 -3.33
CA PRO A 19 2.20 -12.80 -2.57
C PRO A 19 0.93 -12.73 -3.42
N ARG A 20 0.91 -11.94 -4.50
CA ARG A 20 -0.27 -11.79 -5.40
C ARG A 20 -0.72 -13.13 -5.97
N ASN A 21 0.21 -13.93 -6.49
CA ASN A 21 -0.13 -15.22 -7.10
C ASN A 21 -0.21 -16.35 -6.06
N SER A 22 0.61 -16.31 -5.01
CA SER A 22 0.56 -17.35 -3.96
C SER A 22 -0.75 -17.30 -3.17
N ILE A 23 -1.24 -16.11 -2.82
CA ILE A 23 -2.52 -15.94 -2.13
C ILE A 23 -3.68 -16.27 -3.07
N LEU A 24 -3.64 -15.80 -4.33
CA LEU A 24 -4.67 -16.16 -5.32
C LEU A 24 -4.81 -17.67 -5.50
N VAL A 25 -3.70 -18.41 -5.61
CA VAL A 25 -3.75 -19.87 -5.78
C VAL A 25 -4.36 -20.55 -4.55
N LYS A 26 -4.04 -20.08 -3.33
CA LYS A 26 -4.70 -20.57 -2.11
C LYS A 26 -6.20 -20.32 -2.15
N ASP A 27 -6.59 -19.10 -2.49
CA ASP A 27 -7.98 -18.66 -2.54
C ASP A 27 -8.79 -19.43 -3.60
N VAL A 28 -8.21 -19.70 -4.77
CA VAL A 28 -8.88 -20.51 -5.80
C VAL A 28 -9.14 -21.94 -5.31
N VAL A 29 -8.20 -22.56 -4.59
CA VAL A 29 -8.39 -23.91 -4.04
C VAL A 29 -9.57 -23.92 -3.07
N VAL A 30 -9.63 -22.98 -2.11
CA VAL A 30 -10.73 -22.94 -1.13
C VAL A 30 -12.04 -22.47 -1.73
N ALA A 31 -12.03 -21.54 -2.69
CA ALA A 31 -13.22 -21.13 -3.44
C ALA A 31 -13.79 -22.30 -4.26
N LEU A 32 -12.94 -23.10 -4.91
CA LEU A 32 -13.40 -24.27 -5.65
C LEU A 32 -13.94 -25.37 -4.71
N LEU A 33 -13.39 -25.53 -3.50
CA LEU A 33 -13.99 -26.41 -2.49
C LEU A 33 -15.37 -25.93 -2.04
N ALA A 34 -15.52 -24.63 -1.78
CA ALA A 34 -16.78 -24.03 -1.37
C ALA A 34 -17.85 -24.17 -2.47
N GLU A 35 -17.46 -24.03 -3.73
CA GLU A 35 -18.39 -23.98 -4.87
C GLU A 35 -18.41 -25.26 -5.72
N ARG A 36 -17.83 -26.36 -5.20
CA ARG A 36 -17.46 -27.56 -5.96
C ARG A 36 -18.62 -28.17 -6.74
N GLU A 37 -19.80 -28.24 -6.13
CA GLU A 37 -20.98 -28.84 -6.76
C GLU A 37 -21.52 -28.01 -7.92
N MET A 38 -21.30 -26.69 -7.93
CA MET A 38 -21.65 -25.85 -9.07
C MET A 38 -20.62 -25.95 -10.18
N VAL A 39 -19.33 -25.93 -9.83
CA VAL A 39 -18.22 -26.07 -10.78
C VAL A 39 -18.27 -27.43 -11.50
N LYS A 40 -18.65 -28.50 -10.81
CA LYS A 40 -18.86 -29.82 -11.44
C LYS A 40 -19.91 -29.80 -12.55
N LYS A 41 -20.94 -28.94 -12.46
CA LYS A 41 -21.99 -28.84 -13.49
C LYS A 41 -21.46 -28.24 -14.80
N THR A 42 -20.40 -27.43 -14.74
CA THR A 42 -19.78 -26.82 -15.93
C THR A 42 -18.67 -27.67 -16.55
N ASN A 43 -18.25 -28.76 -15.88
CA ASN A 43 -17.35 -29.79 -16.39
C ASN A 43 -16.02 -29.24 -16.98
N PHE A 44 -15.28 -28.46 -16.18
CA PHE A 44 -13.94 -28.00 -16.52
C PHE A 44 -12.93 -28.37 -15.43
N ASN A 45 -11.66 -28.46 -15.84
CA ASN A 45 -10.49 -28.55 -14.98
C ASN A 45 -9.59 -27.33 -15.22
N LEU A 46 -8.78 -27.00 -14.23
CA LEU A 46 -7.83 -25.89 -14.26
C LEU A 46 -6.41 -26.43 -14.28
N ASP A 47 -5.59 -25.95 -15.22
CA ASP A 47 -4.16 -26.24 -15.30
C ASP A 47 -3.36 -24.94 -15.15
N PHE A 48 -2.72 -24.79 -13.99
CA PHE A 48 -1.98 -23.59 -13.62
C PHE A 48 -0.50 -23.77 -13.88
N HIS A 49 0.07 -22.91 -14.72
CA HIS A 49 1.50 -22.79 -14.92
C HIS A 49 2.00 -21.52 -14.25
N ILE A 50 2.84 -21.68 -13.23
CA ILE A 50 3.40 -20.56 -12.47
C ILE A 50 4.90 -20.49 -12.73
N PHE A 51 5.39 -19.35 -13.21
CA PHE A 51 6.82 -19.15 -13.49
C PHE A 51 7.47 -18.37 -12.36
N GLU A 52 8.35 -19.04 -11.59
CA GLU A 52 9.01 -18.46 -10.42
C GLU A 52 10.51 -18.30 -10.67
N GLN A 53 11.01 -17.08 -10.51
CA GLN A 53 12.42 -16.76 -10.74
C GLN A 53 13.34 -17.47 -9.73
N ASN A 54 12.86 -17.67 -8.50
CA ASN A 54 13.59 -18.36 -7.46
C ASN A 54 13.69 -19.86 -7.82
N GLY A 55 14.92 -20.37 -7.78
CA GLY A 55 15.20 -21.78 -8.02
C GLY A 55 14.91 -22.67 -6.81
N ASP A 56 14.77 -22.10 -5.62
CA ASP A 56 14.47 -22.83 -4.40
C ASP A 56 12.95 -22.83 -4.12
N ALA A 57 12.37 -24.03 -4.12
CA ALA A 57 10.96 -24.24 -3.81
C ALA A 57 10.60 -23.88 -2.37
N ASN A 58 11.57 -23.85 -1.45
CA ASN A 58 11.32 -23.50 -0.05
C ASN A 58 11.12 -22.00 0.17
N GLU A 59 11.69 -21.17 -0.70
CA GLU A 59 11.69 -19.70 -0.66
C GLU A 59 10.66 -19.06 -1.60
N ALA A 60 9.93 -19.88 -2.35
CA ALA A 60 8.90 -19.43 -3.28
C ALA A 60 7.60 -19.05 -2.55
N GLY A 61 6.78 -18.17 -3.16
CA GLY A 61 5.47 -17.79 -2.63
C GLY A 61 5.47 -16.50 -1.79
N ALA A 62 6.59 -16.14 -1.16
CA ALA A 62 6.69 -15.00 -0.25
C ALA A 62 7.13 -13.68 -0.94
N GLY A 63 7.84 -13.78 -2.06
CA GLY A 63 8.39 -12.64 -2.80
C GLY A 63 9.64 -12.02 -2.14
N HIS A 64 10.29 -11.09 -2.84
CA HIS A 64 11.62 -10.60 -2.46
C HIS A 64 11.66 -9.83 -1.12
N ALA A 65 10.57 -9.16 -0.75
CA ALA A 65 10.51 -8.40 0.51
C ALA A 65 10.40 -9.29 1.75
N PHE A 66 9.98 -10.54 1.58
CA PHE A 66 9.70 -11.52 2.63
C PHE A 66 10.53 -12.81 2.41
N GLN A 67 11.76 -12.68 1.91
CA GLN A 67 12.67 -13.84 1.89
C GLN A 67 12.93 -14.34 3.31
N SER A 68 13.08 -15.65 3.52
CA SER A 68 13.12 -16.24 4.87
C SER A 68 14.29 -15.74 5.73
N ASP A 69 15.35 -15.25 5.09
CA ASP A 69 16.56 -14.69 5.70
C ASP A 69 16.44 -13.19 6.03
N CYS A 70 15.29 -12.57 5.79
CA CYS A 70 15.07 -11.14 6.05
C CYS A 70 14.86 -10.86 7.54
N ASP A 71 15.80 -10.13 8.14
CA ASP A 71 15.78 -9.75 9.56
C ASP A 71 15.03 -8.45 9.85
N ALA A 72 14.64 -7.71 8.82
CA ALA A 72 13.88 -6.48 9.01
C ALA A 72 12.46 -6.76 9.51
N THR A 73 12.00 -5.90 10.41
CA THR A 73 10.63 -5.91 10.96
C THR A 73 9.57 -5.67 9.90
N ILE A 74 8.38 -6.24 10.08
CA ILE A 74 7.20 -5.73 9.39
C ILE A 74 6.82 -4.35 9.97
N ASN A 75 6.29 -3.47 9.13
CA ASN A 75 5.91 -2.11 9.54
C ASN A 75 4.42 -1.97 9.92
N SER A 76 3.61 -2.99 9.64
CA SER A 76 2.16 -3.05 9.83
C SER A 76 1.74 -4.35 10.51
N ASP A 77 0.44 -4.47 10.74
CA ASP A 77 -0.25 -5.75 10.91
C ASP A 77 -0.01 -6.70 9.72
N ILE A 78 -0.23 -7.99 9.97
CA ILE A 78 -0.21 -9.06 8.98
C ILE A 78 -1.64 -9.30 8.50
N THR A 79 -1.83 -9.72 7.24
CA THR A 79 -3.17 -10.09 6.75
C THR A 79 -3.80 -11.16 7.65
N GLY A 80 -4.91 -10.81 8.30
CA GLY A 80 -5.77 -11.76 9.01
C GLY A 80 -6.67 -12.56 8.08
N GLU A 81 -7.77 -13.08 8.62
CA GLU A 81 -8.70 -13.93 7.90
C GLU A 81 -9.36 -13.22 6.70
N ILE A 82 -9.21 -13.80 5.51
CA ILE A 82 -9.89 -13.37 4.29
C ILE A 82 -11.30 -14.01 4.24
N PRO A 83 -12.38 -13.21 4.17
CA PRO A 83 -13.74 -13.74 4.05
C PRO A 83 -13.92 -14.60 2.80
N LEU A 84 -14.42 -15.81 2.98
CA LEU A 84 -14.70 -16.75 1.90
C LEU A 84 -16.21 -16.96 1.71
N ALA A 85 -16.71 -16.61 0.52
CA ALA A 85 -18.10 -16.89 0.14
C ALA A 85 -18.37 -18.39 0.17
N ASN A 86 -19.57 -18.77 0.65
CA ASN A 86 -19.98 -20.18 0.75
C ASN A 86 -19.05 -21.09 1.56
N SER A 87 -18.23 -20.53 2.45
CA SER A 87 -17.31 -21.30 3.33
C SER A 87 -18.00 -22.39 4.15
N HIS A 88 -19.27 -22.19 4.50
CA HIS A 88 -20.11 -23.18 5.20
C HIS A 88 -20.35 -24.47 4.40
N GLN A 89 -20.13 -24.46 3.07
CA GLN A 89 -20.23 -25.64 2.21
C GLN A 89 -18.97 -26.50 2.25
N ILE A 90 -17.86 -25.99 2.78
CA ILE A 90 -16.61 -26.74 2.88
C ILE A 90 -16.72 -27.80 3.99
N PRO A 91 -16.44 -29.09 3.69
CA PRO A 91 -16.45 -30.15 4.69
C PRO A 91 -15.54 -29.84 5.88
N GLY A 92 -16.05 -30.06 7.11
CA GLY A 92 -15.33 -29.73 8.34
C GLY A 92 -13.93 -30.36 8.48
N LYS A 93 -13.68 -31.50 7.83
CA LYS A 93 -12.36 -32.15 7.78
C LYS A 93 -11.28 -31.30 7.07
N TYR A 94 -11.68 -30.32 6.26
CA TYR A 94 -10.77 -29.44 5.52
C TYR A 94 -10.58 -28.06 6.16
N LYS A 95 -11.11 -27.81 7.37
CA LYS A 95 -10.96 -26.52 8.07
C LYS A 95 -9.51 -26.05 8.22
N HIS A 96 -8.58 -26.97 8.47
CA HIS A 96 -7.16 -26.66 8.57
C HIS A 96 -6.58 -26.04 7.28
N ILE A 97 -7.09 -26.44 6.10
CA ILE A 97 -6.69 -25.86 4.82
C ILE A 97 -7.32 -24.49 4.61
N VAL A 98 -8.55 -24.28 5.09
CA VAL A 98 -9.19 -22.95 5.07
C VAL A 98 -8.32 -21.97 5.86
N SER A 99 -7.96 -22.30 7.10
CA SER A 99 -7.07 -21.46 7.92
C SER A 99 -5.72 -21.19 7.25
N ALA A 100 -5.06 -22.22 6.70
CA ALA A 100 -3.77 -22.05 5.99
C ALA A 100 -3.88 -21.19 4.71
N ALA A 101 -5.05 -21.18 4.08
CA ALA A 101 -5.32 -20.39 2.89
C ALA A 101 -5.66 -18.94 3.23
N SER A 102 -6.52 -18.72 4.23
CA SER A 102 -7.16 -17.42 4.48
C SER A 102 -6.62 -16.63 5.66
N ASP A 103 -5.88 -17.22 6.61
CA ASP A 103 -5.42 -16.53 7.83
C ASP A 103 -3.90 -16.63 8.06
N LEU A 104 -3.15 -15.75 7.39
CA LEU A 104 -1.70 -15.69 7.56
C LEU A 104 -1.31 -15.16 8.93
N ALA A 105 -2.02 -14.16 9.46
CA ALA A 105 -1.71 -13.58 10.76
C ALA A 105 -1.86 -14.59 11.89
N GLY A 106 -2.95 -15.37 11.90
CA GLY A 106 -3.15 -16.48 12.83
C GLY A 106 -2.06 -17.55 12.68
N SER A 107 -1.72 -17.94 11.45
CA SER A 107 -0.65 -18.93 11.20
C SER A 107 0.72 -18.46 11.70
N VAL A 108 1.03 -17.17 11.56
CA VAL A 108 2.29 -16.60 12.07
C VAL A 108 2.25 -16.53 13.59
N ALA A 109 1.14 -16.10 14.19
CA ALA A 109 0.96 -16.09 15.64
C ALA A 109 1.14 -17.50 16.22
N GLU A 110 0.48 -18.52 15.67
CA GLU A 110 0.61 -19.91 16.13
C GLU A 110 2.06 -20.41 16.09
N GLU A 111 2.80 -20.15 15.01
CA GLU A 111 4.22 -20.53 14.89
C GLU A 111 5.07 -19.81 15.96
N LEU A 112 4.77 -18.55 16.23
CA LEU A 112 5.50 -17.71 17.17
C LEU A 112 5.20 -18.12 18.62
N GLU A 113 3.93 -18.26 18.99
CA GLU A 113 3.44 -18.68 20.31
C GLU A 113 4.01 -20.06 20.69
N ALA A 114 4.00 -21.01 19.75
CA ALA A 114 4.55 -22.35 19.96
C ALA A 114 6.07 -22.36 20.17
N ASN A 115 6.78 -21.30 19.77
CA ASN A 115 8.24 -21.21 19.79
C ASN A 115 8.74 -19.90 20.43
N LEU A 116 7.97 -19.31 21.35
CA LEU A 116 8.17 -17.93 21.79
C LEU A 116 9.61 -17.67 22.28
N ASN A 117 10.13 -18.50 23.19
CA ASN A 117 11.48 -18.37 23.72
C ASN A 117 12.58 -18.42 22.64
N ARG A 118 12.38 -19.23 21.60
CA ARG A 118 13.30 -19.33 20.46
C ARG A 118 13.31 -18.02 19.67
N TYR A 119 12.12 -17.50 19.34
CA TYR A 119 11.99 -16.26 18.58
C TYR A 119 12.40 -15.03 19.38
N GLU A 120 12.11 -14.96 20.68
CA GLU A 120 12.62 -13.91 21.55
C GLU A 120 14.16 -13.88 21.55
N THR A 121 14.81 -15.05 21.69
CA THR A 121 16.27 -15.16 21.65
C THR A 121 16.83 -14.77 20.28
N GLU A 122 16.22 -15.27 19.22
CA GLU A 122 16.62 -14.99 17.83
C GLU A 122 16.49 -13.50 17.51
N PHE A 123 15.34 -12.88 17.78
CA PHE A 123 15.11 -11.46 17.52
C PHE A 123 16.01 -10.60 18.39
N ARG A 124 16.22 -10.95 19.67
CA ARG A 124 17.16 -10.23 20.55
C ARG A 124 18.57 -10.19 19.97
N GLN A 125 19.01 -11.27 19.33
CA GLN A 125 20.33 -11.38 18.72
C GLN A 125 20.44 -10.74 17.34
N ARG A 126 19.37 -10.76 16.53
CA ARG A 126 19.43 -10.35 15.12
C ARG A 126 18.87 -8.95 14.89
N ASN A 127 17.74 -8.61 15.51
CA ASN A 127 17.06 -7.33 15.36
C ASN A 127 16.37 -6.92 16.68
N PRO A 128 17.04 -6.12 17.52
CA PRO A 128 16.48 -5.70 18.81
C PRO A 128 15.18 -4.90 18.72
N ALA A 129 14.90 -4.22 17.60
CA ALA A 129 13.60 -3.58 17.39
C ALA A 129 12.49 -4.61 17.17
N ALA A 130 12.77 -5.70 16.45
CA ALA A 130 11.82 -6.82 16.31
C ALA A 130 11.54 -7.49 17.66
N PHE A 131 12.57 -7.62 18.51
CA PHE A 131 12.41 -8.12 19.88
C PHE A 131 11.48 -7.22 20.70
N THR A 132 11.70 -5.90 20.71
CA THR A 132 10.80 -4.95 21.39
C THR A 132 9.36 -5.08 20.90
N LEU A 133 9.15 -5.11 19.58
CA LEU A 133 7.81 -5.25 19.01
C LEU A 133 7.13 -6.56 19.41
N LEU A 134 7.87 -7.66 19.47
CA LEU A 134 7.33 -8.93 19.95
C LEU A 134 6.90 -8.83 21.41
N LYS A 135 7.74 -8.27 22.29
CA LYS A 135 7.42 -8.09 23.71
C LYS A 135 6.20 -7.19 23.93
N GLU A 136 6.13 -6.06 23.24
CA GLU A 136 5.02 -5.08 23.36
C GLU A 136 3.67 -5.65 22.88
N ASN A 137 3.69 -6.68 22.03
CA ASN A 137 2.50 -7.27 21.42
C ASN A 137 2.24 -8.72 21.85
N THR A 138 2.90 -9.18 22.91
CA THR A 138 2.64 -10.48 23.53
C THR A 138 2.10 -10.27 24.94
N ASP A 139 0.96 -10.86 25.27
CA ASP A 139 0.39 -10.76 26.61
C ASP A 139 1.05 -11.72 27.63
N GLU A 140 0.59 -11.68 28.89
CA GLU A 140 1.12 -12.52 29.97
C GLU A 140 0.89 -14.02 29.74
N ASP A 141 -0.13 -14.39 28.95
CA ASP A 141 -0.44 -15.77 28.57
C ASP A 141 0.38 -16.24 27.35
N GLY A 142 1.21 -15.36 26.79
CA GLY A 142 2.03 -15.63 25.62
C GLY A 142 1.26 -15.50 24.30
N ARG A 143 0.08 -14.88 24.28
CA ARG A 143 -0.71 -14.65 23.07
C ARG A 143 -0.28 -13.39 22.34
N VAL A 144 -0.20 -13.48 21.02
CA VAL A 144 0.28 -12.41 20.17
C VAL A 144 -0.88 -11.57 19.61
N ASN A 145 -0.82 -10.26 19.77
CA ASN A 145 -1.75 -9.32 19.14
C ASN A 145 -1.41 -9.11 17.65
N THR A 146 -2.18 -9.74 16.78
CA THR A 146 -1.98 -9.72 15.32
C THR A 146 -2.38 -8.41 14.63
N THR A 147 -3.05 -7.50 15.33
CA THR A 147 -3.49 -6.19 14.80
C THR A 147 -2.35 -5.14 14.75
N ARG A 148 -1.13 -5.54 15.12
CA ARG A 148 0.05 -4.68 15.22
C ARG A 148 1.26 -5.35 14.58
N ALA A 149 2.37 -4.64 14.47
CA ALA A 149 3.62 -5.22 14.00
C ALA A 149 4.29 -6.01 15.14
N PHE A 150 4.59 -7.30 14.93
CA PHE A 150 5.13 -8.18 15.97
C PHE A 150 6.22 -9.16 15.50
N ALA A 151 6.57 -9.15 14.21
CA ALA A 151 7.46 -10.14 13.60
C ALA A 151 8.45 -9.53 12.60
N THR A 152 9.45 -10.32 12.21
CA THR A 152 10.30 -10.03 11.05
C THR A 152 9.62 -10.44 9.75
N ARG A 153 9.99 -9.80 8.64
CA ARG A 153 9.51 -10.17 7.29
C ARG A 153 9.95 -11.58 6.90
N GLY A 154 11.10 -12.05 7.38
CA GLY A 154 11.57 -13.42 7.14
C GLY A 154 10.72 -14.49 7.82
N LEU A 155 10.24 -14.24 9.04
CA LEU A 155 9.30 -15.15 9.71
C LEU A 155 7.99 -15.27 8.91
N ILE A 156 7.44 -14.14 8.49
CA ILE A 156 6.21 -14.09 7.69
C ILE A 156 6.40 -14.87 6.39
N GLY A 157 7.51 -14.64 5.69
CA GLY A 157 7.86 -15.36 4.47
C GLY A 157 7.97 -16.87 4.65
N LYS A 158 8.63 -17.31 5.74
CA LYS A 158 8.74 -18.73 6.09
C LYS A 158 7.37 -19.38 6.31
N VAL A 159 6.48 -18.72 7.05
CA VAL A 159 5.12 -19.23 7.32
C VAL A 159 4.25 -19.20 6.06
N GLN A 160 4.37 -18.16 5.24
CA GLN A 160 3.68 -18.08 3.95
C GLN A 160 4.13 -19.20 3.01
N GLY A 161 5.44 -19.47 2.94
CA GLY A 161 6.03 -20.58 2.19
C GLY A 161 5.56 -21.95 2.68
N LYS A 162 5.42 -22.14 4.00
CA LYS A 162 4.86 -23.36 4.60
C LYS A 162 3.40 -23.56 4.20
N THR A 163 2.56 -22.56 4.43
CA THR A 163 1.13 -22.63 4.18
C THR A 163 0.80 -22.80 2.69
N ILE A 164 1.56 -22.18 1.76
CA ILE A 164 1.34 -22.44 0.33
C ILE A 164 1.67 -23.89 -0.05
N ARG A 165 2.75 -24.48 0.48
CA ARG A 165 3.09 -25.88 0.22
C ARG A 165 2.02 -26.83 0.74
N GLU A 166 1.51 -26.58 1.94
CA GLU A 166 0.40 -27.35 2.53
C GLU A 166 -0.85 -27.32 1.63
N VAL A 167 -1.23 -26.14 1.13
CA VAL A 167 -2.39 -25.99 0.24
C VAL A 167 -2.14 -26.65 -1.13
N LEU A 168 -0.94 -26.53 -1.70
CA LEU A 168 -0.60 -27.19 -2.98
C LEU A 168 -0.59 -28.72 -2.87
N GLU A 169 -0.04 -29.26 -1.78
CA GLU A 169 -0.07 -30.69 -1.50
C GLU A 169 -1.49 -31.20 -1.29
N PHE A 170 -2.33 -30.41 -0.60
CA PHE A 170 -3.75 -30.72 -0.44
C PHE A 170 -4.47 -30.72 -1.79
N ALA A 171 -4.30 -29.68 -2.61
CA ALA A 171 -4.93 -29.56 -3.91
C ALA A 171 -4.61 -30.78 -4.80
N ARG A 172 -3.34 -31.20 -4.84
CA ARG A 172 -2.90 -32.39 -5.58
C ARG A 172 -3.60 -33.69 -5.14
N LYS A 173 -3.99 -33.81 -3.87
CA LYS A 173 -4.57 -35.03 -3.29
C LYS A 173 -6.10 -35.03 -3.31
N GLU A 174 -6.72 -33.89 -3.03
CA GLU A 174 -8.16 -33.81 -2.68
C GLU A 174 -8.99 -32.96 -3.66
N VAL A 175 -8.32 -32.21 -4.55
CA VAL A 175 -8.94 -31.28 -5.52
C VAL A 175 -8.50 -31.61 -6.95
N PRO A 176 -8.92 -32.76 -7.52
CA PRO A 176 -8.54 -33.22 -8.87
C PRO A 176 -8.94 -32.26 -9.99
N GLU A 177 -9.84 -31.31 -9.73
CA GLU A 177 -10.24 -30.26 -10.66
C GLU A 177 -9.12 -29.22 -10.92
N ILE A 178 -8.07 -29.19 -10.08
CA ILE A 178 -6.96 -28.23 -10.19
C ILE A 178 -5.63 -28.98 -10.28
N GLN A 179 -4.88 -28.71 -11.35
CA GLN A 179 -3.48 -29.07 -11.49
C GLN A 179 -2.62 -27.79 -11.37
N VAL A 180 -1.60 -27.81 -10.52
CA VAL A 180 -0.66 -26.69 -10.37
C VAL A 180 0.76 -27.16 -10.68
N THR A 181 1.38 -26.50 -11.65
CA THR A 181 2.76 -26.72 -12.08
C THR A 181 3.57 -25.45 -11.83
N VAL A 182 4.51 -25.51 -10.88
CA VAL A 182 5.44 -24.41 -10.60
C VAL A 182 6.77 -24.66 -11.29
N HIS A 183 7.15 -23.76 -12.18
CA HIS A 183 8.40 -23.77 -12.93
C HIS A 183 9.43 -22.91 -12.19
N TYR A 184 10.16 -23.52 -11.26
CA TYR A 184 11.21 -22.85 -10.49
C TYR A 184 12.43 -22.50 -11.34
N GLY A 185 13.07 -21.36 -11.06
CA GLY A 185 14.21 -20.86 -11.83
C GLY A 185 13.84 -20.40 -13.26
N HIS A 186 12.59 -20.00 -13.49
CA HIS A 186 12.10 -19.50 -14.77
C HIS A 186 11.56 -18.08 -14.61
N THR A 187 11.85 -17.22 -15.57
CA THR A 187 11.41 -15.83 -15.58
C THR A 187 10.62 -15.55 -16.84
N VAL A 188 9.45 -14.93 -16.72
CA VAL A 188 8.72 -14.43 -17.90
C VAL A 188 9.40 -13.15 -18.38
N VAL A 189 9.86 -13.16 -19.63
CA VAL A 189 10.62 -12.06 -20.24
C VAL A 189 9.85 -11.38 -21.38
N GLY A 190 8.69 -11.93 -21.77
CA GLY A 190 7.85 -11.34 -22.80
C GLY A 190 6.43 -11.88 -22.81
N ALA A 191 5.55 -11.19 -23.52
CA ALA A 191 4.20 -11.66 -23.84
C ALA A 191 3.82 -11.32 -25.29
N ASP A 192 2.92 -12.12 -25.85
CA ASP A 192 2.30 -11.90 -27.16
C ASP A 192 0.77 -11.88 -26.98
N PHE A 193 0.18 -10.75 -27.35
CA PHE A 193 -1.28 -10.52 -27.30
C PHE A 193 -1.91 -10.30 -28.67
N SER A 194 -1.23 -10.73 -29.74
CA SER A 194 -1.75 -10.65 -31.12
C SER A 194 -3.09 -11.37 -31.31
N VAL A 195 -3.33 -12.43 -30.53
CA VAL A 195 -4.63 -13.11 -30.42
C VAL A 195 -5.21 -12.84 -29.02
N PRO A 196 -6.18 -11.92 -28.86
CA PRO A 196 -6.66 -11.48 -27.53
C PRO A 196 -7.25 -12.57 -26.64
N THR A 197 -7.67 -13.69 -27.21
CA THR A 197 -8.29 -14.83 -26.50
C THR A 197 -7.34 -16.00 -26.25
N GLU A 198 -6.10 -15.90 -26.74
CA GLU A 198 -5.06 -16.95 -26.66
C GLU A 198 -3.69 -16.31 -26.37
N PRO A 199 -3.55 -15.61 -25.22
CA PRO A 199 -2.30 -14.94 -24.86
C PRO A 199 -1.14 -15.93 -24.69
N LYS A 200 0.07 -15.47 -24.98
CA LYS A 200 1.30 -16.26 -24.81
C LYS A 200 2.30 -15.57 -23.90
N LEU A 201 3.07 -16.37 -23.16
CA LEU A 201 4.19 -15.89 -22.34
C LEU A 201 5.51 -16.46 -22.87
N LEU A 202 6.52 -15.60 -23.02
CA LEU A 202 7.89 -15.99 -23.33
C LEU A 202 8.65 -16.18 -22.01
N VAL A 203 9.16 -17.38 -21.79
CA VAL A 203 9.76 -17.79 -20.54
C VAL A 203 11.22 -18.12 -20.75
N SER A 204 12.10 -17.46 -20.00
CA SER A 204 13.55 -17.69 -19.99
C SER A 204 13.95 -18.54 -18.79
N LYS A 205 14.71 -19.62 -19.02
CA LYS A 205 15.34 -20.40 -17.96
C LYS A 205 16.55 -19.66 -17.40
N ASN A 206 16.60 -19.48 -16.08
CA ASN A 206 17.61 -18.60 -15.48
C ASN A 206 19.06 -19.10 -15.66
N LYS A 207 19.29 -20.41 -15.73
CA LYS A 207 20.63 -21.02 -15.80
C LYS A 207 21.29 -20.95 -17.17
N ASP A 208 20.55 -21.26 -18.23
CA ASP A 208 21.05 -21.40 -19.60
C ASP A 208 20.46 -20.35 -20.56
N LYS A 209 19.54 -19.51 -20.08
CA LYS A 209 18.89 -18.43 -20.83
C LYS A 209 18.14 -18.92 -22.07
N THR A 210 17.75 -20.19 -22.11
CA THR A 210 16.88 -20.69 -23.19
C THR A 210 15.49 -20.13 -23.02
N GLU A 211 14.90 -19.66 -24.11
CA GLU A 211 13.56 -19.06 -24.12
C GLU A 211 12.55 -19.96 -24.84
N GLU A 212 11.35 -20.08 -24.27
CA GLU A 212 10.26 -20.91 -24.79
C GLU A 212 8.93 -20.16 -24.67
N TRP A 213 8.07 -20.28 -25.68
CA TRP A 213 6.72 -19.73 -25.67
C TRP A 213 5.72 -20.73 -25.10
N PHE A 214 4.85 -20.26 -24.21
CA PHE A 214 3.75 -21.02 -23.65
C PHE A 214 2.42 -20.36 -23.99
N ASP A 215 1.49 -21.12 -24.59
CA ASP A 215 0.13 -20.69 -24.90
C ASP A 215 -0.84 -20.96 -23.75
N PHE A 216 -1.73 -20.00 -23.49
CA PHE A 216 -2.72 -20.06 -22.41
C PHE A 216 -4.11 -19.60 -22.87
N ASP A 217 -5.15 -20.03 -22.15
CA ASP A 217 -6.48 -19.43 -22.28
C ASP A 217 -6.52 -18.05 -21.61
N PHE A 218 -5.81 -17.92 -20.48
CA PHE A 218 -5.72 -16.70 -19.70
C PHE A 218 -4.34 -16.52 -19.08
N VAL A 219 -3.90 -15.27 -18.92
CA VAL A 219 -2.67 -14.96 -18.19
C VAL A 219 -2.88 -13.92 -17.10
N GLN A 220 -2.15 -14.04 -16.01
CA GLN A 220 -2.05 -13.02 -14.96
C GLN A 220 -0.61 -12.55 -14.82
N LEU A 221 -0.40 -11.25 -15.01
CA LEU A 221 0.91 -10.62 -14.94
C LEU A 221 1.14 -10.12 -13.51
N ALA A 222 2.06 -10.74 -12.78
CA ALA A 222 2.37 -10.39 -11.39
C ALA A 222 3.88 -10.44 -11.12
N ASN A 223 4.67 -9.76 -11.97
CA ASN A 223 6.13 -9.71 -11.88
C ASN A 223 6.69 -9.15 -10.56
N GLY A 224 5.80 -8.68 -9.69
CA GLY A 224 6.15 -8.05 -8.44
C GLY A 224 6.71 -6.65 -8.65
N THR A 225 7.46 -6.19 -7.68
CA THR A 225 8.00 -4.84 -7.67
C THR A 225 9.44 -4.84 -8.17
N THR A 226 9.62 -4.58 -9.46
CA THR A 226 10.95 -4.48 -10.07
C THR A 226 11.66 -3.21 -9.60
N GLY A 227 12.91 -3.36 -9.16
CA GLY A 227 13.70 -2.26 -8.65
C GLY A 227 15.16 -2.36 -9.08
N ARG A 228 15.81 -1.21 -9.15
CA ARG A 228 17.24 -1.09 -9.49
C ARG A 228 18.02 -0.55 -8.31
N VAL A 229 19.29 -0.92 -8.23
CA VAL A 229 20.25 -0.24 -7.35
C VAL A 229 20.26 1.24 -7.75
N PRO A 230 20.12 2.19 -6.80
CA PRO A 230 19.93 3.59 -7.16
C PRO A 230 21.24 4.31 -7.55
N VAL A 231 22.39 3.70 -7.33
CA VAL A 231 23.71 4.28 -7.64
C VAL A 231 24.27 3.73 -8.96
N SER A 232 25.29 4.38 -9.50
CA SER A 232 26.02 3.94 -10.69
C SER A 232 26.81 2.64 -10.43
N ASP A 233 27.14 1.91 -11.51
CA ASP A 233 27.78 0.59 -11.43
C ASP A 233 29.16 0.63 -10.75
N ASP A 234 29.91 1.73 -10.89
CA ASP A 234 31.19 1.95 -10.22
C ASP A 234 31.04 2.08 -8.70
N VAL A 235 29.94 2.65 -8.22
CA VAL A 235 29.60 2.78 -6.80
C VAL A 235 28.90 1.53 -6.25
N ALA A 236 28.19 0.77 -7.09
CA ALA A 236 27.38 -0.37 -6.67
C ALA A 236 28.16 -1.43 -5.86
N SER A 237 29.45 -1.61 -6.15
CA SER A 237 30.33 -2.53 -5.41
C SER A 237 30.54 -2.18 -3.94
N LYS A 238 30.23 -0.93 -3.58
CA LYS A 238 30.35 -0.31 -2.25
C LYS A 238 28.99 0.04 -1.64
N ALA A 239 27.90 -0.42 -2.26
CA ALA A 239 26.54 -0.18 -1.82
C ALA A 239 25.83 -1.50 -1.48
N PHE A 240 25.32 -1.61 -0.26
CA PHE A 240 24.47 -2.71 0.15
C PHE A 240 23.03 -2.46 -0.32
N SER A 241 22.53 -3.33 -1.21
CA SER A 241 21.16 -3.27 -1.77
C SER A 241 20.42 -4.61 -1.69
N SER A 242 20.98 -5.57 -0.96
CA SER A 242 20.43 -6.91 -0.77
C SER A 242 19.34 -6.94 0.32
N THR A 243 18.71 -8.09 0.52
CA THR A 243 17.79 -8.32 1.64
C THR A 243 18.44 -7.92 2.97
N PRO A 244 17.77 -7.14 3.85
CA PRO A 244 18.30 -6.80 5.17
C PRO A 244 18.50 -8.06 6.02
N ASN A 245 19.75 -8.48 6.17
CA ASN A 245 20.16 -9.66 6.92
C ASN A 245 21.44 -9.33 7.70
N ILE A 246 21.48 -9.60 9.00
CA ILE A 246 22.59 -9.17 9.88
C ILE A 246 23.93 -9.80 9.46
N ASP A 247 23.92 -11.04 8.99
CA ASP A 247 25.13 -11.77 8.61
C ASP A 247 25.67 -11.29 7.25
N ALA A 248 24.76 -11.00 6.31
CA ALA A 248 25.10 -10.37 5.03
C ALA A 248 25.64 -8.94 5.24
N ILE A 249 25.04 -8.18 6.15
CA ILE A 249 25.49 -6.83 6.52
C ILE A 249 26.89 -6.91 7.17
N ARG A 250 27.10 -7.80 8.14
CA ARG A 250 28.40 -8.00 8.79
C ARG A 250 29.48 -8.34 7.75
N SER A 251 29.20 -9.29 6.87
CA SER A 251 30.13 -9.70 5.80
C SER A 251 30.45 -8.56 4.84
N PHE A 252 29.46 -7.74 4.49
CA PHE A 252 29.66 -6.56 3.64
C PHE A 252 30.54 -5.51 4.33
N LEU A 253 30.28 -5.21 5.59
CA LEU A 253 31.06 -4.24 6.36
C LEU A 253 32.52 -4.71 6.59
N ASP A 254 32.71 -5.99 6.89
CA ASP A 254 34.04 -6.60 7.05
C ASP A 254 34.87 -6.50 5.77
N LYS A 255 34.27 -6.90 4.64
CA LYS A 255 34.89 -6.81 3.30
C LYS A 255 35.39 -5.40 2.98
N HIS A 256 34.73 -4.37 3.50
CA HIS A 256 35.08 -2.98 3.28
C HIS A 256 35.89 -2.35 4.43
N GLY A 257 36.34 -3.15 5.39
CA GLY A 257 37.20 -2.71 6.48
C GLY A 257 36.52 -1.79 7.49
N VAL A 258 35.19 -1.84 7.57
CA VAL A 258 34.37 -1.02 8.49
C VAL A 258 34.27 -1.65 9.88
N LEU A 259 34.57 -2.95 10.02
CA LEU A 259 34.53 -3.66 11.30
C LEU A 259 35.92 -3.78 11.96
N ASP A 260 35.95 -3.70 13.29
CA ASP A 260 37.11 -3.93 14.15
C ASP A 260 37.35 -5.44 14.41
N ALA A 261 38.34 -5.76 15.26
CA ALA A 261 38.72 -7.13 15.55
C ALA A 261 37.64 -7.91 16.33
N GLU A 262 36.76 -7.19 17.03
CA GLU A 262 35.61 -7.71 17.75
C GLU A 262 34.37 -7.87 16.85
N GLY A 263 34.47 -7.51 15.56
CA GLY A 263 33.37 -7.56 14.61
C GLY A 263 32.34 -6.44 14.78
N LEU A 264 32.71 -5.35 15.46
CA LEU A 264 31.90 -4.17 15.66
C LEU A 264 32.31 -3.06 14.69
N ILE A 265 31.40 -2.14 14.39
CA ILE A 265 31.70 -0.98 13.55
C ILE A 265 32.77 -0.13 14.24
N LYS A 266 33.82 0.23 13.47
CA LYS A 266 34.91 1.08 13.95
C LYS A 266 34.40 2.48 14.30
N GLN A 267 34.96 3.05 15.37
CA GLN A 267 34.77 4.45 15.68
C GLN A 267 35.35 5.33 14.56
N GLY A 268 34.61 6.36 14.16
CA GLY A 268 34.99 7.27 13.07
C GLY A 268 34.57 6.81 11.67
N SER A 269 34.06 5.59 11.50
CA SER A 269 33.47 5.15 10.22
C SER A 269 32.25 5.99 9.83
N ARG A 270 32.01 6.10 8.52
CA ARG A 270 30.95 6.91 7.92
C ARG A 270 30.16 6.10 6.91
N ILE A 271 28.88 5.93 7.20
CA ILE A 271 27.94 5.15 6.41
C ILE A 271 26.88 6.09 5.83
N GLY A 272 26.76 6.12 4.51
CA GLY A 272 25.64 6.81 3.85
C GLY A 272 24.43 5.89 3.73
N VAL A 273 23.23 6.42 3.94
CA VAL A 273 21.96 5.70 3.80
C VAL A 273 21.11 6.44 2.79
N THR A 274 20.77 5.83 1.65
CA THR A 274 19.95 6.51 0.64
C THR A 274 18.47 6.40 1.01
N GLY A 275 17.80 7.55 1.17
CA GLY A 275 16.42 7.66 1.61
C GLY A 275 16.29 7.76 3.13
N ILE A 276 15.22 8.44 3.57
CA ILE A 276 14.94 8.74 4.99
C ILE A 276 13.54 8.28 5.41
N ARG A 277 13.10 7.18 4.81
CA ARG A 277 11.82 6.52 5.05
C ARG A 277 12.04 5.01 5.27
N LEU A 278 10.96 4.23 5.30
CA LEU A 278 10.95 2.81 5.71
C LEU A 278 12.07 1.94 5.13
N SER A 279 12.27 1.94 3.80
CA SER A 279 13.33 1.12 3.20
C SER A 279 14.74 1.50 3.67
N GLY A 280 14.97 2.77 3.99
CA GLY A 280 16.23 3.24 4.59
C GLY A 280 16.35 2.87 6.07
N TYR A 281 15.22 2.67 6.76
CA TYR A 281 15.18 2.31 8.18
C TYR A 281 15.42 0.82 8.42
N ASP A 282 15.08 -0.04 7.46
CA ASP A 282 15.14 -1.50 7.57
C ASP A 282 16.50 -2.05 8.07
N CYS A 283 17.60 -1.39 7.71
CA CYS A 283 18.96 -1.81 8.09
C CYS A 283 19.46 -1.16 9.39
N ILE A 284 18.78 -0.13 9.92
CA ILE A 284 19.30 0.65 11.05
C ILE A 284 19.36 -0.17 12.34
N PRO A 285 18.30 -0.89 12.76
CA PRO A 285 18.39 -1.74 13.95
C PRO A 285 19.48 -2.80 13.84
N LEU A 286 19.69 -3.34 12.64
CA LEU A 286 20.74 -4.34 12.35
C LEU A 286 22.14 -3.72 12.46
N LEU A 287 22.33 -2.51 11.91
CA LEU A 287 23.59 -1.77 12.02
C LEU A 287 23.91 -1.42 13.47
N MET A 288 22.92 -0.97 14.24
CA MET A 288 23.12 -0.61 15.65
C MET A 288 23.49 -1.84 16.50
N ASN A 289 23.04 -3.03 16.11
CA ASN A 289 23.43 -4.29 16.74
C ASN A 289 24.92 -4.67 16.49
N LEU A 290 25.58 -4.02 15.53
CA LEU A 290 27.03 -4.12 15.31
C LEU A 290 27.80 -2.97 15.98
N THR A 291 27.22 -2.33 17.00
CA THR A 291 27.84 -1.28 17.80
C THR A 291 27.67 -1.56 19.28
N LYS A 292 28.31 -0.75 20.14
CA LYS A 292 28.04 -0.72 21.59
C LYS A 292 26.99 0.34 21.99
N ILE A 293 26.42 1.05 21.02
CA ILE A 293 25.43 2.11 21.25
C ILE A 293 24.14 1.52 21.80
N LEU A 294 23.75 0.34 21.31
CA LEU A 294 22.50 -0.29 21.68
C LEU A 294 22.71 -1.29 22.82
N VAL A 295 21.97 -1.10 23.91
CA VAL A 295 21.91 -2.06 25.01
C VAL A 295 20.54 -2.72 25.01
N VAL A 296 20.52 -4.05 24.85
CA VAL A 296 19.27 -4.82 24.83
C VAL A 296 18.92 -5.23 26.27
N THR A 297 17.74 -4.82 26.73
CA THR A 297 17.16 -5.12 28.04
C THR A 297 16.04 -6.16 27.91
N ASP A 298 15.39 -6.54 29.01
CA ASP A 298 14.25 -7.46 28.94
C ASP A 298 12.99 -6.82 28.38
N ASP A 299 12.86 -5.51 28.50
CA ASP A 299 11.75 -4.71 27.97
C ASP A 299 11.99 -4.22 26.53
N GLY A 300 13.15 -4.52 25.93
CA GLY A 300 13.48 -4.07 24.57
C GLY A 300 14.91 -3.58 24.43
N TRP A 301 15.09 -2.36 23.89
CA TRP A 301 16.40 -1.75 23.70
C TRP A 301 16.45 -0.35 24.34
N ARG A 302 17.66 0.07 24.71
CA ARG A 302 17.99 1.44 25.11
C ARG A 302 19.28 1.89 24.43
N ILE A 303 19.47 3.19 24.27
CA ILE A 303 20.73 3.75 23.78
C ILE A 303 21.65 4.09 24.96
N ASP A 304 22.90 3.66 24.88
CA ASP A 304 24.00 4.14 25.72
C ASP A 304 24.55 5.44 25.11
N GLU A 305 24.22 6.56 25.75
CA GLU A 305 24.60 7.89 25.25
C GLU A 305 26.13 8.13 25.29
N GLU A 306 26.85 7.51 26.23
CA GLU A 306 28.30 7.67 26.34
C GLU A 306 29.02 6.90 25.22
N GLU A 307 28.53 5.71 24.87
CA GLU A 307 29.00 5.02 23.68
C GLU A 307 28.59 5.75 22.39
N ALA A 308 27.35 6.24 22.31
CA ALA A 308 26.85 6.99 21.15
C ALA A 308 27.74 8.19 20.78
N LYS A 309 28.24 8.93 21.78
CA LYS A 309 29.14 10.08 21.57
C LYS A 309 30.43 9.73 20.82
N LYS A 310 30.88 8.47 20.87
CA LYS A 310 32.08 7.98 20.16
C LYS A 310 31.83 7.73 18.66
N TYR A 311 30.57 7.68 18.25
CA TYR A 311 30.11 7.38 16.89
C TYR A 311 29.45 8.58 16.19
N LYS A 312 29.79 9.81 16.59
CA LYS A 312 29.23 11.02 15.97
C LYS A 312 29.44 11.04 14.44
N GLY A 313 28.34 11.25 13.71
CA GLY A 313 28.32 11.29 12.26
C GLY A 313 28.47 9.93 11.56
N LEU A 314 28.29 8.82 12.30
CA LEU A 314 28.32 7.46 11.74
C LEU A 314 27.33 7.29 10.59
N LEU A 315 26.10 7.77 10.74
CA LEU A 315 25.03 7.63 9.74
C LEU A 315 24.75 8.97 9.07
N SER A 316 24.71 8.99 7.75
CA SER A 316 24.23 10.15 6.99
C SER A 316 23.08 9.75 6.07
N PHE A 317 21.87 10.22 6.39
CA PHE A 317 20.68 9.96 5.58
C PHE A 317 20.63 10.93 4.41
N ILE A 318 20.68 10.39 3.19
CA ILE A 318 20.73 11.13 1.94
C ILE A 318 19.33 11.24 1.35
N SER A 319 18.81 12.45 1.23
CA SER A 319 17.50 12.72 0.61
C SER A 319 17.44 14.12 -0.01
N HIS A 320 16.52 14.31 -0.97
CA HIS A 320 16.29 15.59 -1.63
C HIS A 320 15.60 16.61 -0.72
N HIS A 321 14.69 16.13 0.11
CA HIS A 321 13.75 16.95 0.87
C HIS A 321 14.06 16.85 2.36
N GLU A 322 14.27 18.01 2.96
CA GLU A 322 14.51 18.17 4.38
C GLU A 322 13.19 18.05 5.16
N GLY A 323 13.20 17.43 6.34
CA GLY A 323 12.01 17.27 7.20
C GLY A 323 10.97 16.25 6.71
N ASP A 324 11.15 15.67 5.52
CA ASP A 324 10.25 14.66 4.93
C ASP A 324 10.64 13.23 5.35
N VAL A 325 10.47 12.94 6.64
CA VAL A 325 10.86 11.67 7.26
C VAL A 325 9.63 10.83 7.61
N ALA A 326 9.79 9.51 7.70
CA ALA A 326 8.68 8.64 8.08
C ALA A 326 8.29 8.86 9.57
N PRO A 327 7.01 9.17 9.88
CA PRO A 327 6.53 9.36 11.24
C PRO A 327 6.46 8.06 12.05
N PRO A 328 6.41 8.15 13.39
CA PRO A 328 6.09 7.01 14.25
C PRO A 328 4.61 6.63 14.13
N ARG A 329 4.32 5.34 14.19
CA ARG A 329 2.96 4.78 14.12
C ARG A 329 2.27 4.83 15.48
N HIS A 330 1.74 5.99 15.88
CA HIS A 330 1.01 6.17 17.15
C HIS A 330 -0.46 5.70 17.13
N THR A 331 -1.01 5.35 15.96
CA THR A 331 -2.35 4.76 15.81
C THR A 331 -2.35 3.63 14.78
N HIS A 332 -3.24 2.66 14.97
CA HIS A 332 -3.43 1.50 14.08
C HIS A 332 -4.83 1.42 13.47
N THR A 333 -5.76 2.25 13.96
CA THR A 333 -7.17 2.26 13.55
C THR A 333 -7.50 3.53 12.78
N LEU A 334 -8.57 3.48 12.00
CA LEU A 334 -9.19 4.66 11.40
C LEU A 334 -10.16 5.39 12.34
N ASP A 335 -10.46 4.81 13.51
CA ASP A 335 -11.27 5.46 14.55
C ASP A 335 -10.62 6.78 14.95
N TRP A 336 -11.40 7.85 14.87
CA TRP A 336 -10.94 9.15 15.29
C TRP A 336 -10.79 9.19 16.82
N PRO A 337 -9.58 9.40 17.37
CA PRO A 337 -9.37 9.37 18.82
C PRO A 337 -9.71 10.71 19.50
N GLY A 338 -10.11 11.73 18.72
CA GLY A 338 -10.50 13.04 19.23
C GLY A 338 -12.01 13.17 19.47
N LYS A 339 -12.42 14.31 20.00
CA LYS A 339 -13.82 14.62 20.35
C LYS A 339 -14.57 15.28 19.20
N ILE A 340 -13.86 15.97 18.32
CA ILE A 340 -14.43 16.79 17.24
C ILE A 340 -14.30 16.08 15.89
N SER A 341 -15.38 16.06 15.11
CA SER A 341 -15.41 15.59 13.73
C SER A 341 -15.86 16.70 12.78
N LEU A 342 -14.91 17.31 12.06
CA LEU A 342 -15.14 18.35 11.06
C LEU A 342 -15.38 17.79 9.65
N LEU A 343 -15.27 16.49 9.45
CA LEU A 343 -15.55 15.82 8.18
C LEU A 343 -16.16 14.46 8.49
N ASN A 344 -17.35 14.16 7.98
CA ASN A 344 -17.96 12.85 8.13
C ASN A 344 -17.83 12.01 6.84
N THR A 345 -18.20 10.73 6.94
CA THR A 345 -18.08 9.72 5.89
C THR A 345 -18.97 10.01 4.70
N GLU A 346 -20.16 10.59 4.91
CA GLU A 346 -21.05 11.00 3.81
C GLU A 346 -20.46 12.17 3.02
N GLU A 347 -19.84 13.13 3.70
CA GLU A 347 -19.14 14.26 3.09
C GLU A 347 -17.88 13.81 2.36
N MET A 348 -17.07 12.96 2.97
CA MET A 348 -15.89 12.38 2.31
C MET A 348 -16.27 11.60 1.05
N HIS A 349 -17.32 10.78 1.12
CA HIS A 349 -17.87 10.07 -0.03
C HIS A 349 -18.33 11.03 -1.13
N THR A 350 -19.03 12.09 -0.76
CA THR A 350 -19.50 13.11 -1.71
C THR A 350 -18.33 13.83 -2.39
N ILE A 351 -17.27 14.15 -1.64
CA ILE A 351 -16.04 14.73 -2.20
C ILE A 351 -15.42 13.79 -3.24
N LEU A 352 -15.30 12.50 -2.91
CA LEU A 352 -14.72 11.50 -3.81
C LEU A 352 -15.56 11.26 -5.06
N LEU A 353 -16.87 11.51 -5.02
CA LEU A 353 -17.75 11.41 -6.19
C LEU A 353 -17.60 12.57 -7.17
N GLN A 354 -17.07 13.72 -6.75
CA GLN A 354 -16.81 14.84 -7.64
C GLN A 354 -15.82 14.45 -8.74
N GLN A 355 -16.17 14.71 -10.00
CA GLN A 355 -15.31 14.38 -11.14
C GLN A 355 -14.14 15.36 -11.27
N ASN A 356 -12.95 14.83 -11.62
CA ASN A 356 -11.74 15.61 -11.92
C ASN A 356 -11.36 16.61 -10.81
N PHE A 357 -11.61 16.24 -9.56
CA PHE A 357 -11.41 17.11 -8.40
C PHE A 357 -10.20 16.68 -7.58
N ASP A 358 -9.37 17.65 -7.21
CA ASP A 358 -8.29 17.46 -6.26
C ASP A 358 -8.87 17.37 -4.84
N TRP A 359 -9.43 16.21 -4.53
CA TRP A 359 -10.04 15.94 -3.24
C TRP A 359 -9.04 16.04 -2.09
N LEU A 360 -7.78 15.69 -2.32
CA LEU A 360 -6.78 15.64 -1.26
C LEU A 360 -6.37 17.05 -0.83
N SER A 361 -6.10 17.94 -1.79
CA SER A 361 -5.82 19.35 -1.50
C SER A 361 -7.01 20.07 -0.86
N PHE A 362 -8.24 19.59 -1.11
CA PHE A 362 -9.45 20.08 -0.43
C PHE A 362 -9.59 19.56 1.02
N ALA A 363 -9.36 18.27 1.25
CA ALA A 363 -9.63 17.62 2.53
C ALA A 363 -8.51 17.82 3.57
N ILE A 364 -7.25 17.98 3.14
CA ILE A 364 -6.10 18.18 4.05
C ILE A 364 -6.25 19.41 4.97
N PRO A 365 -6.67 20.59 4.48
CA PRO A 365 -6.95 21.73 5.36
C PRO A 365 -8.00 21.42 6.43
N ILE A 366 -9.05 20.67 6.09
CA ILE A 366 -10.08 20.26 7.05
C ILE A 366 -9.49 19.32 8.11
N LEU A 367 -8.65 18.35 7.71
CA LEU A 367 -7.91 17.51 8.65
C LEU A 367 -7.03 18.36 9.58
N LYS A 368 -6.25 19.29 9.05
CA LYS A 368 -5.39 20.15 9.88
C LYS A 368 -6.19 20.98 10.87
N ALA A 369 -7.34 21.51 10.47
CA ALA A 369 -8.25 22.19 11.37
C ALA A 369 -8.80 21.27 12.47
N ASN A 370 -9.14 20.03 12.13
CA ASN A 370 -9.65 19.04 13.09
C ASN A 370 -8.58 18.66 14.12
N VAL A 371 -7.35 18.40 13.67
CA VAL A 371 -6.20 18.13 14.54
C VAL A 371 -5.90 19.33 15.43
N ALA A 372 -5.88 20.54 14.86
CA ALA A 372 -5.60 21.77 15.58
C ALA A 372 -6.63 22.06 16.68
N ALA A 373 -7.91 21.86 16.38
CA ALA A 373 -8.98 22.00 17.38
C ALA A 373 -8.83 20.98 18.51
N GLU A 374 -8.46 19.74 18.20
CA GLU A 374 -8.30 18.67 19.21
C GLU A 374 -7.14 18.93 20.18
N ILE A 375 -5.99 19.38 19.67
CA ILE A 375 -4.78 19.61 20.50
C ILE A 375 -4.64 21.07 20.97
N GLY A 376 -5.61 21.93 20.67
CA GLY A 376 -5.64 23.33 21.11
C GLY A 376 -4.55 24.20 20.49
N THR A 377 -4.34 24.11 19.17
CA THR A 377 -3.38 24.92 18.41
C THR A 377 -4.03 25.53 17.15
N LEU A 378 -3.23 26.12 16.26
CA LEU A 378 -3.67 26.62 14.96
C LEU A 378 -3.37 25.63 13.83
N PRO A 379 -4.18 25.57 12.75
CA PRO A 379 -3.94 24.68 11.60
C PRO A 379 -2.56 24.87 10.94
N SER A 380 -2.05 26.10 10.95
CA SER A 380 -0.71 26.45 10.44
C SER A 380 0.44 25.85 11.24
N LYS A 381 0.18 25.41 12.48
CA LYS A 381 1.15 24.74 13.37
C LYS A 381 1.11 23.22 13.24
N ILE A 382 0.13 22.66 12.53
CA ILE A 382 0.04 21.22 12.29
C ILE A 382 0.97 20.83 11.13
N TYR A 383 1.95 19.99 11.43
CA TYR A 383 2.99 19.55 10.51
C TYR A 383 3.68 20.73 9.78
N PRO A 384 4.33 21.67 10.51
CA PRO A 384 4.94 22.86 9.92
C PRO A 384 6.23 22.49 9.19
N ALA A 385 6.79 23.38 8.36
CA ALA A 385 8.12 23.16 7.80
C ALA A 385 9.17 23.11 8.92
N MET A 386 10.02 22.07 8.89
CA MET A 386 11.06 21.80 9.89
C MET A 386 12.28 21.21 9.19
N THR A 387 13.46 21.40 9.77
CA THR A 387 14.65 20.61 9.42
C THR A 387 14.43 19.13 9.74
N THR A 388 15.25 18.26 9.18
CA THR A 388 15.18 16.81 9.46
C THR A 388 15.42 16.53 10.95
N GLU A 389 16.42 17.19 11.53
CA GLU A 389 16.79 17.10 12.94
C GLU A 389 15.65 17.58 13.86
N GLU A 390 15.03 18.73 13.56
CA GLU A 390 13.87 19.24 14.31
C GLU A 390 12.69 18.28 14.23
N ARG A 391 12.43 17.69 13.06
CA ARG A 391 11.33 16.73 12.88
C ARG A 391 11.54 15.47 13.72
N PHE A 392 12.75 14.93 13.75
CA PHE A 392 13.04 13.76 14.60
C PHE A 392 12.94 14.09 16.09
N ALA A 393 13.42 15.26 16.52
CA ALA A 393 13.26 15.72 17.90
C ALA A 393 11.78 15.85 18.29
N ASP A 394 10.96 16.41 17.41
CA ASP A 394 9.51 16.50 17.62
C ASP A 394 8.85 15.13 17.73
N TYR A 395 9.19 14.18 16.84
CA TYR A 395 8.68 12.82 16.92
C TYR A 395 9.13 12.05 18.16
N HIS A 396 10.36 12.25 18.64
CA HIS A 396 10.82 11.67 19.90
C HIS A 396 10.01 12.20 21.10
N ARG A 397 9.74 13.51 21.13
CA ARG A 397 8.87 14.13 22.13
C ARG A 397 7.45 13.57 22.07
N GLN A 398 6.87 13.48 20.88
CA GLN A 398 5.53 12.89 20.69
C GLN A 398 5.49 11.40 21.05
N THR A 399 6.55 10.64 20.78
CA THR A 399 6.66 9.23 21.18
C THR A 399 6.63 9.08 22.70
N SER A 400 7.29 9.98 23.43
CA SER A 400 7.24 10.02 24.89
C SER A 400 5.81 10.29 25.40
N GLN A 401 5.07 11.19 24.73
CA GLN A 401 3.64 11.43 25.04
C GLN A 401 2.77 10.21 24.73
N HIS A 402 3.02 9.55 23.60
CA HIS A 402 2.30 8.34 23.21
C HIS A 402 2.47 7.20 24.22
N ARG A 403 3.70 7.00 24.74
CA ARG A 403 3.98 6.01 25.81
C ARG A 403 3.23 6.31 27.11
N LEU A 404 2.81 7.56 27.32
CA LEU A 404 1.95 7.99 28.44
C LEU A 404 0.45 7.93 28.09
N ASN A 405 0.08 7.25 27.00
CA ASN A 405 -1.30 7.15 26.47
C ASN A 405 -1.95 8.51 26.15
N MET A 406 -1.14 9.53 25.84
CA MET A 406 -1.65 10.82 25.39
C MET A 406 -1.92 10.80 23.88
N THR A 407 -2.99 11.46 23.47
CA THR A 407 -3.25 11.76 22.06
C THR A 407 -2.14 12.67 21.51
N THR A 408 -1.56 12.30 20.37
CA THR A 408 -0.47 13.04 19.73
C THR A 408 -0.91 13.60 18.37
N GLU A 409 -0.28 14.69 17.93
CA GLU A 409 -0.50 15.25 16.58
C GLU A 409 -0.28 14.18 15.50
N THR A 410 0.81 13.41 15.62
CA THR A 410 1.14 12.33 14.68
C THR A 410 0.06 11.24 14.65
N GLY A 411 -0.48 10.87 15.82
CA GLY A 411 -1.57 9.91 15.93
C GLY A 411 -2.85 10.40 15.25
N LEU A 412 -3.27 11.64 15.51
CA LEU A 412 -4.45 12.25 14.90
C LEU A 412 -4.29 12.41 13.37
N LEU A 413 -3.13 12.90 12.92
CA LEU A 413 -2.83 13.03 11.48
C LEU A 413 -2.89 11.68 10.78
N ARG A 414 -2.37 10.63 11.40
CA ARG A 414 -2.40 9.29 10.82
C ARG A 414 -3.84 8.73 10.78
N ALA A 415 -4.61 8.86 11.86
CA ALA A 415 -6.01 8.38 11.89
C ALA A 415 -6.84 9.04 10.79
N GLY A 416 -6.82 10.37 10.71
CA GLY A 416 -7.58 11.11 9.70
C GLY A 416 -7.11 10.85 8.26
N LYS A 417 -5.79 10.67 8.03
CA LYS A 417 -5.29 10.25 6.71
C LYS A 417 -5.72 8.84 6.36
N LEU A 418 -5.68 7.89 7.31
CA LEU A 418 -6.12 6.52 7.06
C LEU A 418 -7.61 6.47 6.72
N ALA A 419 -8.43 7.19 7.50
CA ALA A 419 -9.86 7.31 7.24
C ALA A 419 -10.14 7.88 5.83
N MET A 420 -9.54 9.02 5.48
CA MET A 420 -9.72 9.61 4.14
C MET A 420 -9.27 8.67 3.02
N LEU A 421 -8.16 7.94 3.20
CA LEU A 421 -7.65 7.00 2.20
C LEU A 421 -8.65 5.88 1.89
N GLU A 422 -9.37 5.45 2.92
CA GLU A 422 -10.35 4.37 2.84
C GLU A 422 -11.77 4.87 2.57
N GLY A 423 -11.94 6.19 2.36
CA GLY A 423 -13.20 6.84 2.05
C GLY A 423 -14.10 7.10 3.26
N PHE A 424 -13.54 7.32 4.44
CA PHE A 424 -14.25 7.65 5.68
C PHE A 424 -13.95 9.08 6.15
N GLY A 425 -14.81 9.60 7.03
CA GLY A 425 -14.58 10.85 7.77
C GLY A 425 -13.82 10.63 9.07
N PHE A 426 -13.92 11.58 9.98
CA PHE A 426 -13.24 11.60 11.28
C PHE A 426 -14.20 11.14 12.39
N GLU A 427 -14.92 10.04 12.18
CA GLU A 427 -15.80 9.44 13.19
C GLU A 427 -15.05 8.55 14.18
N SER A 428 -15.55 8.48 15.41
CA SER A 428 -15.07 7.53 16.42
C SER A 428 -15.53 6.09 16.20
N ASP A 429 -16.59 5.91 15.38
CA ASP A 429 -17.10 4.60 14.94
C ASP A 429 -17.37 4.66 13.42
N PRO A 430 -16.33 4.44 12.61
CA PRO A 430 -16.42 4.53 11.17
C PRO A 430 -17.23 3.37 10.56
N ASP A 431 -17.29 2.20 11.20
CA ASP A 431 -18.07 1.06 10.73
C ASP A 431 -19.57 1.36 10.78
N LEU A 432 -20.05 1.97 11.88
CA LEU A 432 -21.44 2.42 12.00
C LEU A 432 -21.78 3.51 10.97
N ALA A 433 -20.85 4.45 10.74
CA ALA A 433 -21.01 5.49 9.73
C ALA A 433 -21.11 4.88 8.32
N ASN A 434 -20.30 3.87 8.03
CA ASN A 434 -20.31 3.15 6.76
C ASN A 434 -21.61 2.37 6.55
N GLN A 435 -22.09 1.64 7.55
CA GLN A 435 -23.39 0.95 7.48
C GLN A 435 -24.52 1.93 7.13
N SER A 436 -24.52 3.10 7.78
CA SER A 436 -25.51 4.16 7.52
C SER A 436 -25.40 4.71 6.09
N LEU A 437 -24.18 4.89 5.58
CA LEU A 437 -23.96 5.38 4.22
C LEU A 437 -24.34 4.33 3.16
N VAL A 438 -24.05 3.05 3.37
CA VAL A 438 -24.44 1.97 2.44
C VAL A 438 -25.97 1.94 2.24
N LEU A 439 -26.76 2.20 3.28
CA LEU A 439 -28.21 2.29 3.16
C LEU A 439 -28.69 3.50 2.34
N LYS A 440 -27.95 4.62 2.40
CA LYS A 440 -28.27 5.85 1.66
C LYS A 440 -27.77 5.84 0.21
N ALA A 441 -26.62 5.22 -0.03
CA ALA A 441 -25.90 5.25 -1.29
C ALA A 441 -25.40 3.84 -1.69
N PRO A 442 -26.30 2.85 -1.82
CA PRO A 442 -25.92 1.46 -2.07
C PRO A 442 -25.08 1.28 -3.35
N PHE A 443 -25.36 2.02 -4.43
CA PHE A 443 -24.66 1.83 -5.70
C PHE A 443 -23.21 2.34 -5.66
N THR A 444 -22.99 3.46 -4.96
CA THR A 444 -21.67 4.10 -4.88
C THR A 444 -20.84 3.69 -3.67
N ARG A 445 -21.42 3.10 -2.62
CA ARG A 445 -20.69 2.76 -1.38
C ARG A 445 -20.53 1.27 -1.08
N GLU A 446 -21.51 0.42 -1.41
CA GLU A 446 -21.52 -0.98 -0.99
C GLU A 446 -20.23 -1.74 -1.38
N HIS A 447 -19.54 -2.31 -0.39
CA HIS A 447 -18.27 -3.03 -0.53
C HIS A 447 -17.16 -2.25 -1.25
N ARG A 448 -17.15 -0.90 -1.17
CA ARG A 448 -16.08 -0.05 -1.75
C ARG A 448 -15.16 0.60 -0.72
N ALA A 449 -15.57 0.65 0.54
CA ALA A 449 -14.75 1.12 1.64
C ALA A 449 -13.39 0.38 1.66
N GLY A 450 -12.33 1.07 2.08
CA GLY A 450 -11.00 0.49 2.14
C GLY A 450 -10.28 0.52 0.79
N PHE A 451 -9.64 -0.61 0.44
CA PHE A 451 -8.77 -0.74 -0.73
C PHE A 451 -9.37 -0.29 -2.07
N PRO A 452 -10.64 -0.57 -2.42
CA PRO A 452 -11.22 -0.10 -3.67
C PRO A 452 -11.25 1.43 -3.82
N PHE A 453 -11.43 2.19 -2.73
CA PHE A 453 -11.24 3.64 -2.75
C PHE A 453 -9.77 4.02 -2.91
N ARG A 454 -8.86 3.36 -2.19
CA ARG A 454 -7.41 3.60 -2.28
C ARG A 454 -6.90 3.52 -3.71
N TYR A 455 -7.32 2.49 -4.45
CA TYR A 455 -6.89 2.26 -5.83
C TYR A 455 -7.34 3.39 -6.76
N SER A 456 -8.59 3.84 -6.61
CA SER A 456 -9.19 4.88 -7.43
C SER A 456 -8.77 6.31 -7.08
N GLY A 457 -8.16 6.52 -5.91
CA GLY A 457 -7.99 7.85 -5.31
C GLY A 457 -7.22 8.86 -6.16
N ALA A 458 -6.35 8.41 -7.06
CA ALA A 458 -5.59 9.29 -7.95
C ALA A 458 -6.05 9.22 -9.42
N TYR A 459 -7.08 8.42 -9.76
CA TYR A 459 -7.41 8.11 -11.14
C TYR A 459 -7.84 9.33 -11.96
N ASP A 460 -8.79 10.13 -11.46
CA ASP A 460 -9.38 11.21 -12.25
C ASP A 460 -8.42 12.37 -12.50
N ILE A 461 -7.66 12.75 -11.48
CA ILE A 461 -6.70 13.85 -11.56
C ILE A 461 -5.42 13.47 -12.33
N THR A 462 -5.21 12.18 -12.63
CA THR A 462 -4.09 11.70 -13.45
C THR A 462 -4.53 11.31 -14.86
N GLN A 463 -5.81 11.48 -15.22
CA GLN A 463 -6.24 11.29 -16.60
C GLN A 463 -5.44 12.21 -17.54
N PRO A 464 -4.97 11.73 -18.70
CA PRO A 464 -4.10 12.50 -19.59
C PRO A 464 -4.68 13.87 -19.95
N ALA A 465 -5.99 13.94 -20.21
CA ALA A 465 -6.66 15.20 -20.53
C ALA A 465 -6.69 16.18 -19.35
N VAL A 466 -6.76 15.68 -18.11
CA VAL A 466 -6.83 16.50 -16.88
C VAL A 466 -5.42 16.93 -16.48
N ALA A 467 -4.50 15.98 -16.30
CA ALA A 467 -3.14 16.20 -15.81
C ALA A 467 -2.26 17.05 -16.75
N ARG A 468 -2.59 17.08 -18.06
CA ARG A 468 -1.92 17.94 -19.05
C ARG A 468 -2.58 19.31 -19.21
N ALA A 469 -3.86 19.44 -18.87
CA ALA A 469 -4.56 20.73 -18.87
C ALA A 469 -4.23 21.55 -17.62
N ALA A 470 -4.07 20.89 -16.47
CA ALA A 470 -3.62 21.49 -15.22
C ALA A 470 -2.65 20.52 -14.52
N SER A 471 -1.50 21.02 -14.07
CA SER A 471 -0.55 20.24 -13.28
C SER A 471 -1.24 19.67 -12.03
N ASN A 472 -0.99 18.39 -11.74
CA ASN A 472 -1.42 17.74 -10.50
C ASN A 472 -0.30 17.65 -9.45
N SER A 473 0.73 18.48 -9.58
CA SER A 473 1.88 18.53 -8.66
C SER A 473 1.46 18.72 -7.21
N ASP A 474 0.47 19.57 -6.93
CA ASP A 474 0.02 19.87 -5.57
C ASP A 474 -0.64 18.65 -4.92
N PHE A 475 -1.52 17.95 -5.66
CA PHE A 475 -2.04 16.66 -5.24
C PHE A 475 -0.91 15.70 -4.88
N PHE A 476 0.11 15.53 -5.74
CA PHE A 476 1.18 14.55 -5.49
C PHE A 476 2.14 14.96 -4.38
N ASN A 477 2.31 16.26 -4.13
CA ASN A 477 3.02 16.76 -2.95
C ASN A 477 2.30 16.36 -1.67
N HIS A 478 0.97 16.53 -1.63
CA HIS A 478 0.14 16.05 -0.52
C HIS A 478 0.13 14.52 -0.44
N TRP A 479 -0.03 13.82 -1.56
CA TRP A 479 -0.06 12.36 -1.68
C TRP A 479 1.22 11.73 -1.10
N GLY A 480 2.39 12.30 -1.38
CA GLY A 480 3.65 11.84 -0.82
C GLY A 480 3.70 11.90 0.71
N THR A 481 3.27 13.02 1.30
CA THR A 481 3.20 13.21 2.77
C THR A 481 2.11 12.33 3.39
N PHE A 482 1.03 12.14 2.65
CA PHE A 482 -0.10 11.30 3.03
C PHE A 482 0.34 9.84 3.17
N TRP A 483 0.96 9.27 2.13
CA TRP A 483 1.49 7.91 2.18
C TRP A 483 2.58 7.71 3.23
N SER A 484 3.42 8.70 3.52
CA SER A 484 4.40 8.61 4.63
C SER A 484 3.72 8.35 5.97
N HIS A 485 2.57 8.99 6.25
CA HIS A 485 1.83 8.77 7.48
C HIS A 485 1.07 7.44 7.47
N ILE A 486 0.60 6.98 6.32
CA ILE A 486 -0.07 5.68 6.16
C ILE A 486 0.90 4.52 6.32
N ALA A 487 2.11 4.68 5.79
CA ALA A 487 3.15 3.66 5.87
C ALA A 487 3.92 3.70 7.21
N ALA A 488 3.82 4.79 7.99
CA ALA A 488 4.45 5.10 9.28
C ALA A 488 5.22 3.95 9.95
N SER A 489 6.45 4.27 10.38
CA SER A 489 7.36 3.30 11.00
C SER A 489 6.85 2.85 12.37
N PRO A 490 7.04 1.57 12.75
CA PRO A 490 6.86 1.14 14.13
C PRO A 490 7.63 2.04 15.11
N VAL A 491 7.02 2.30 16.26
CA VAL A 491 7.54 3.23 17.28
C VAL A 491 8.95 2.84 17.70
N ALA A 492 9.20 1.54 17.95
CA ALA A 492 10.51 1.02 18.34
C ALA A 492 11.65 1.32 17.34
N ILE A 493 11.35 1.49 16.06
CA ILE A 493 12.37 1.80 15.03
C ILE A 493 12.52 3.30 14.87
N GLN A 494 11.39 4.00 14.80
CA GLN A 494 11.40 5.44 14.58
C GLN A 494 12.05 6.17 15.76
N ASP A 495 11.74 5.75 16.99
CA ASP A 495 12.32 6.32 18.21
C ASP A 495 13.82 6.09 18.31
N MET A 496 14.31 4.91 17.87
CA MET A 496 15.74 4.62 17.78
C MET A 496 16.43 5.64 16.88
N ILE A 497 15.91 5.83 15.67
CA ILE A 497 16.49 6.76 14.70
C ILE A 497 16.42 8.19 15.23
N ALA A 498 15.30 8.59 15.85
CA ALA A 498 15.14 9.92 16.41
C ALA A 498 16.19 10.23 17.50
N GLN A 499 16.45 9.28 18.39
CA GLN A 499 17.49 9.39 19.41
C GLN A 499 18.91 9.44 18.79
N LEU A 500 19.18 8.66 17.73
CA LEU A 500 20.46 8.73 17.02
C LEU A 500 20.72 10.11 16.39
N PHE A 501 19.67 10.78 15.88
CA PHE A 501 19.75 12.17 15.43
C PHE A 501 20.01 13.12 16.62
N GLY A 502 19.28 12.97 17.72
CA GLY A 502 19.48 13.79 18.93
C GLY A 502 20.88 13.70 19.52
N LEU A 503 21.53 12.53 19.41
CA LEU A 503 22.90 12.28 19.88
C LEU A 503 23.99 12.65 18.85
N GLY A 504 23.59 13.03 17.63
CA GLY A 504 24.50 13.36 16.54
C GLY A 504 25.21 12.15 15.92
N VAL A 505 24.74 10.92 16.19
CA VAL A 505 25.20 9.70 15.51
C VAL A 505 24.68 9.67 14.07
N ALA A 506 23.43 10.10 13.88
CA ALA A 506 22.81 10.31 12.58
C ALA A 506 22.74 11.79 12.23
N ARG A 507 22.81 12.09 10.92
CA ARG A 507 22.62 13.43 10.36
C ARG A 507 21.94 13.39 9.01
N PHE A 508 21.37 14.52 8.60
CA PHE A 508 20.86 14.72 7.25
C PHE A 508 21.96 15.14 6.27
N ALA A 509 21.91 14.62 5.06
CA ALA A 509 22.71 15.07 3.92
C ALA A 509 21.78 15.34 2.73
N LYS A 510 21.69 16.59 2.30
CA LYS A 510 20.88 16.96 1.14
C LYS A 510 21.60 16.53 -0.14
N GLY A 511 20.93 15.75 -0.98
CA GLY A 511 21.45 15.38 -2.29
C GLY A 511 20.68 14.27 -2.97
N SER A 512 21.07 13.96 -4.21
CA SER A 512 20.54 12.82 -4.96
C SER A 512 21.46 11.62 -4.82
N PHE A 513 20.88 10.42 -4.76
CA PHE A 513 21.67 9.19 -4.91
C PHE A 513 22.39 9.10 -6.27
N ARG A 514 21.97 9.87 -7.28
CA ARG A 514 22.61 9.92 -8.60
C ARG A 514 23.87 10.77 -8.64
N GLU A 515 24.09 11.61 -7.63
CA GLU A 515 25.25 12.49 -7.49
C GLU A 515 26.37 11.83 -6.66
N ILE A 516 26.14 10.58 -6.26
CA ILE A 516 27.09 9.79 -5.50
C ILE A 516 28.14 9.25 -6.45
N GLU A 517 29.41 9.48 -6.13
CA GLU A 517 30.55 9.09 -6.96
C GLU A 517 31.63 8.39 -6.12
N LEU A 518 32.39 7.48 -6.74
CA LEU A 518 33.62 6.98 -6.14
C LEU A 518 34.69 8.08 -6.15
N LYS A 519 35.47 8.21 -5.09
CA LYS A 519 36.63 9.13 -5.10
C LYS A 519 37.74 8.56 -6.00
N PRO A 520 38.33 9.34 -6.92
CA PRO A 520 39.35 8.84 -7.85
C PRO A 520 40.62 8.27 -7.19
N GLU A 521 40.97 8.75 -6.00
CA GLU A 521 42.23 8.43 -5.30
C GLU A 521 42.01 7.79 -3.90
N SER A 522 40.76 7.45 -3.56
CA SER A 522 40.40 6.90 -2.26
C SER A 522 39.35 5.80 -2.42
N PRO A 523 39.37 4.75 -1.57
CA PRO A 523 38.32 3.73 -1.58
C PRO A 523 36.96 4.24 -1.04
N GLU A 524 36.86 5.53 -0.70
CA GLU A 524 35.66 6.21 -0.22
C GLU A 524 34.72 6.64 -1.35
N ILE A 525 33.48 6.86 -0.96
CA ILE A 525 32.40 7.38 -1.81
C ILE A 525 32.11 8.82 -1.37
N LYS A 526 31.76 9.71 -2.30
CA LYS A 526 31.45 11.12 -2.00
C LYS A 526 30.05 11.52 -2.48
N LEU A 527 29.49 12.52 -1.79
CA LEU A 527 28.32 13.28 -2.20
C LEU A 527 28.57 14.74 -1.79
N GLY A 528 28.90 15.61 -2.76
CA GLY A 528 29.38 16.95 -2.45
C GLY A 528 30.57 16.91 -1.48
N ASP A 529 30.44 17.60 -0.35
CA ASP A 529 31.45 17.65 0.71
C ASP A 529 31.40 16.46 1.69
N HIS A 530 30.43 15.56 1.53
CA HIS A 530 30.31 14.37 2.37
C HIS A 530 31.16 13.23 1.81
N SER A 531 31.69 12.38 2.70
CA SER A 531 32.48 11.20 2.35
C SER A 531 32.08 10.02 3.23
N PHE A 532 32.00 8.85 2.62
CA PHE A 532 31.49 7.61 3.23
C PHE A 532 32.41 6.43 2.90
N ASP A 533 32.56 5.51 3.84
CA ASP A 533 33.28 4.25 3.65
C ASP A 533 32.45 3.27 2.77
N VAL A 534 31.14 3.27 3.02
CA VAL A 534 30.15 2.38 2.37
C VAL A 534 28.77 3.06 2.32
N LEU A 535 27.88 2.51 1.49
CA LEU A 535 26.47 2.90 1.40
C LEU A 535 25.52 1.77 1.73
N PHE A 536 24.38 2.13 2.32
CA PHE A 536 23.15 1.33 2.32
C PHE A 536 22.18 1.98 1.36
N ALA A 537 21.94 1.31 0.23
CA ALA A 537 21.24 1.86 -0.90
C ALA A 537 20.07 0.96 -1.32
N PRO A 538 18.92 1.02 -0.63
CA PRO A 538 17.75 0.22 -0.99
C PRO A 538 17.35 0.43 -2.46
N LYS A 539 16.89 -0.64 -3.11
CA LYS A 539 16.49 -0.59 -4.52
C LYS A 539 15.34 0.40 -4.74
N VAL A 540 15.43 1.19 -5.80
CA VAL A 540 14.34 2.10 -6.22
C VAL A 540 13.42 1.37 -7.18
N LEU A 541 12.14 1.34 -6.82
CA LEU A 541 11.08 0.71 -7.59
C LEU A 541 10.83 1.51 -8.88
N THR A 542 10.72 0.82 -10.02
CA THR A 542 10.41 1.46 -11.30
C THR A 542 9.78 0.48 -12.29
N SER A 543 8.71 0.93 -12.96
CA SER A 543 8.07 0.22 -14.07
C SER A 543 9.00 0.03 -15.28
N THR A 544 10.02 0.88 -15.43
CA THR A 544 11.04 0.72 -16.48
C THR A 544 11.91 -0.52 -16.31
N ALA A 545 12.00 -1.06 -15.09
CA ALA A 545 12.71 -2.31 -14.81
C ALA A 545 11.83 -3.55 -15.01
N ASP A 546 10.54 -3.38 -15.29
CA ASP A 546 9.60 -4.47 -15.54
C ASP A 546 9.68 -4.90 -17.01
N VAL A 547 10.49 -5.93 -17.26
CA VAL A 547 10.78 -6.43 -18.62
C VAL A 547 9.51 -6.84 -19.37
N LEU A 548 8.54 -7.45 -18.69
CA LEU A 548 7.27 -7.84 -19.30
C LEU A 548 6.44 -6.61 -19.69
N LEU A 549 6.33 -5.63 -18.79
CA LEU A 549 5.66 -4.37 -19.10
C LEU A 549 6.34 -3.64 -20.27
N GLN A 550 7.67 -3.68 -20.36
CA GLN A 550 8.38 -3.15 -21.52
C GLN A 550 8.07 -3.94 -22.80
N SER A 551 7.95 -5.26 -22.72
CA SER A 551 7.72 -6.13 -23.89
C SER A 551 6.35 -5.93 -24.55
N ILE A 552 5.33 -5.50 -23.80
CA ILE A 552 3.96 -5.33 -24.31
C ILE A 552 3.70 -3.95 -24.90
N LYS A 553 4.69 -3.03 -24.84
CA LYS A 553 4.59 -1.70 -25.44
C LYS A 553 4.30 -1.80 -26.94
N GLY A 554 3.33 -1.01 -27.40
CA GLY A 554 2.87 -1.03 -28.79
C GLY A 554 2.01 -2.24 -29.18
N GLN A 555 1.85 -3.26 -28.33
CA GLN A 555 0.90 -4.37 -28.54
C GLN A 555 -0.48 -4.08 -27.96
N VAL A 556 -0.54 -3.20 -26.96
CA VAL A 556 -1.73 -2.87 -26.16
C VAL A 556 -2.08 -1.41 -26.33
N LYS A 557 -3.33 -1.04 -26.04
CA LYS A 557 -3.70 0.37 -26.01
C LYS A 557 -3.04 1.03 -24.81
N GLU A 558 -2.41 2.17 -25.07
CA GLU A 558 -1.75 2.98 -24.06
C GLU A 558 -2.56 4.25 -23.81
N MET A 559 -2.83 4.57 -22.53
CA MET A 559 -3.47 5.84 -22.17
C MET A 559 -2.46 7.00 -22.17
N ALA A 560 -1.19 6.70 -21.92
CA ALA A 560 -0.04 7.57 -22.06
C ALA A 560 1.18 6.72 -22.47
N PRO A 561 2.22 7.29 -23.09
CA PRO A 561 3.37 6.51 -23.56
C PRO A 561 3.96 5.61 -22.46
N GLY A 562 3.94 4.30 -22.67
CA GLY A 562 4.42 3.30 -21.72
C GLY A 562 3.46 2.96 -20.57
N VAL A 563 2.21 3.46 -20.58
CA VAL A 563 1.18 3.19 -19.57
C VAL A 563 -0.03 2.54 -20.25
N PRO A 564 -0.26 1.22 -20.07
CA PRO A 564 -1.40 0.54 -20.67
C PRO A 564 -2.76 1.06 -20.16
N ASP A 565 -3.78 0.98 -21.01
CA ASP A 565 -5.19 1.19 -20.65
C ASP A 565 -5.81 -0.15 -20.23
N TYR A 566 -6.70 -0.13 -19.23
CA TYR A 566 -7.34 -1.33 -18.70
C TYR A 566 -8.86 -1.21 -18.71
N CYS A 567 -9.51 -2.36 -18.86
CA CYS A 567 -10.93 -2.54 -18.59
C CYS A 567 -11.17 -2.97 -17.14
N LYS A 568 -12.43 -2.89 -16.69
CA LYS A 568 -12.90 -3.45 -15.41
C LYS A 568 -12.39 -4.88 -15.23
N GLY A 569 -11.90 -5.23 -14.03
CA GLY A 569 -11.19 -6.48 -13.72
C GLY A 569 -9.67 -6.42 -13.95
N ARG A 570 -9.11 -5.22 -14.19
CA ARG A 570 -7.71 -5.01 -14.61
C ARG A 570 -7.33 -5.79 -15.88
N PHE A 571 -8.30 -6.06 -16.78
CA PHE A 571 -8.00 -6.67 -18.06
C PHE A 571 -7.29 -5.67 -18.97
N ILE A 572 -6.19 -6.09 -19.58
CA ILE A 572 -5.43 -5.26 -20.53
C ILE A 572 -6.31 -4.99 -21.77
N ALA A 573 -6.34 -3.75 -22.24
CA ALA A 573 -7.04 -3.41 -23.48
C ALA A 573 -6.12 -3.56 -24.70
N ASN A 574 -6.61 -4.20 -25.77
CA ASN A 574 -5.93 -4.23 -27.07
C ASN A 574 -5.96 -2.84 -27.73
N LEU A 575 -5.28 -2.69 -28.87
CA LEU A 575 -5.20 -1.43 -29.62
C LEU A 575 -6.57 -0.83 -30.01
N ASN A 576 -7.62 -1.63 -30.12
CA ASN A 576 -8.99 -1.17 -30.40
C ASN A 576 -9.78 -0.81 -29.14
N GLY A 577 -9.23 -1.06 -27.95
CA GLY A 577 -9.88 -0.85 -26.66
C GLY A 577 -10.71 -2.03 -26.16
N ASP A 578 -10.68 -3.17 -26.85
CA ASP A 578 -11.33 -4.40 -26.40
C ASP A 578 -10.48 -5.12 -25.35
N PRO A 579 -11.09 -5.81 -24.37
CA PRO A 579 -10.33 -6.54 -23.35
C PRO A 579 -9.61 -7.77 -23.94
N ILE A 580 -8.39 -8.01 -23.45
CA ILE A 580 -7.57 -9.20 -23.68
C ILE A 580 -7.78 -10.16 -22.50
N SER A 581 -7.56 -11.46 -22.73
CA SER A 581 -7.54 -12.51 -21.69
C SER A 581 -6.27 -12.45 -20.81
N ALA A 582 -5.87 -11.23 -20.43
CA ALA A 582 -4.69 -10.93 -19.65
C ALA A 582 -5.07 -9.93 -18.53
N ILE A 583 -4.79 -10.31 -17.28
CA ILE A 583 -5.01 -9.47 -16.09
C ILE A 583 -3.67 -8.94 -15.61
N ASP A 584 -3.56 -7.63 -15.38
CA ASP A 584 -2.38 -7.05 -14.74
C ASP A 584 -2.63 -6.79 -13.25
N VAL A 585 -1.82 -7.40 -12.39
CA VAL A 585 -1.76 -7.14 -10.95
C VAL A 585 -0.38 -6.64 -10.51
N GLY A 586 0.47 -6.34 -11.51
CA GLY A 586 1.79 -5.76 -11.38
C GLY A 586 1.79 -4.24 -11.61
N SER A 587 2.95 -3.72 -12.01
CA SER A 587 3.26 -2.28 -11.95
C SER A 587 2.66 -1.44 -13.09
N GLY A 588 1.91 -2.04 -14.03
CA GLY A 588 1.44 -1.34 -15.23
C GLY A 588 0.42 -0.24 -14.97
N GLY A 589 -0.27 -0.25 -13.82
CA GLY A 589 -1.21 0.82 -13.42
C GLY A 589 -0.61 1.95 -12.61
N HIS A 590 0.70 1.97 -12.35
CA HIS A 590 1.34 2.99 -11.49
C HIS A 590 1.45 4.39 -12.13
N GLY A 591 1.11 4.52 -13.41
CA GLY A 591 1.29 5.75 -14.18
C GLY A 591 2.76 6.08 -14.48
N THR A 592 2.98 7.27 -15.04
CA THR A 592 4.31 7.78 -15.40
C THR A 592 4.42 9.27 -15.08
N THR A 593 5.64 9.75 -14.87
CA THR A 593 5.90 11.19 -14.68
C THR A 593 6.26 11.82 -16.02
N GLU A 594 5.56 12.90 -16.39
CA GLU A 594 5.82 13.71 -17.57
C GLU A 594 6.33 15.10 -17.14
N THR A 595 7.05 15.78 -18.03
CA THR A 595 7.39 17.20 -17.90
C THR A 595 6.60 17.98 -18.94
N LEU A 596 5.80 18.94 -18.48
CA LEU A 596 4.98 19.80 -19.31
C LEU A 596 5.85 20.84 -20.07
N PRO A 597 5.32 21.50 -21.11
CA PRO A 597 6.09 22.48 -21.90
C PRO A 597 6.69 23.63 -21.10
N ASP A 598 6.10 23.96 -19.94
CA ASP A 598 6.57 25.00 -19.02
C ASP A 598 7.61 24.51 -17.99
N GLY A 599 8.03 23.23 -18.08
CA GLY A 599 8.98 22.60 -17.17
C GLY A 599 8.37 22.00 -15.91
N THR A 600 7.06 22.15 -15.70
CA THR A 600 6.38 21.60 -14.52
C THR A 600 6.26 20.07 -14.65
N ARG A 601 6.44 19.34 -13.54
CA ARG A 601 6.25 17.89 -13.53
C ARG A 601 4.80 17.53 -13.19
N THR A 602 4.26 16.57 -13.92
CA THR A 602 2.90 16.04 -13.71
C THR A 602 2.94 14.51 -13.74
N VAL A 603 2.00 13.86 -13.07
CA VAL A 603 1.86 12.39 -13.10
C VAL A 603 0.64 12.03 -13.93
N VAL A 604 0.79 11.09 -14.86
CA VAL A 604 -0.25 10.70 -15.81
C VAL A 604 -0.52 9.20 -15.72
N GLY A 605 -1.80 8.83 -15.77
CA GLY A 605 -2.27 7.46 -15.95
C GLY A 605 -2.15 6.55 -14.73
N VAL A 606 -2.32 7.09 -13.51
CA VAL A 606 -2.37 6.25 -12.31
C VAL A 606 -3.73 5.58 -12.23
N GLN A 607 -3.73 4.26 -12.20
CA GLN A 607 -4.91 3.40 -12.14
C GLN A 607 -4.94 2.57 -10.85
N TRP A 608 -3.76 2.25 -10.31
CA TRP A 608 -3.55 1.70 -8.97
C TRP A 608 -2.08 1.92 -8.56
N ALA A 609 -1.74 1.76 -7.27
CA ALA A 609 -0.37 1.93 -6.76
C ALA A 609 -0.04 0.98 -5.59
N ASP A 610 -0.70 -0.16 -5.54
CA ASP A 610 -0.79 -1.10 -4.42
C ASP A 610 0.08 -2.37 -4.57
N THR A 611 0.87 -2.47 -5.64
CA THR A 611 1.54 -3.73 -6.04
C THR A 611 2.53 -4.28 -5.00
N ASN A 612 3.05 -3.43 -4.12
CA ASN A 612 3.99 -3.79 -3.06
C ASN A 612 3.33 -4.00 -1.69
N ASN A 613 2.00 -4.15 -1.63
CA ASN A 613 1.25 -4.26 -0.38
C ASN A 613 0.63 -5.67 -0.21
N HIS A 614 1.03 -6.38 0.86
CA HIS A 614 0.55 -7.72 1.16
C HIS A 614 -0.95 -7.77 1.52
N LEU A 615 -1.45 -6.80 2.29
CA LEU A 615 -2.88 -6.69 2.63
C LEU A 615 -3.72 -6.47 1.37
N SER A 616 -3.22 -5.65 0.44
CA SER A 616 -3.88 -5.43 -0.85
C SER A 616 -3.90 -6.69 -1.72
N ALA A 617 -2.83 -7.48 -1.71
CA ALA A 617 -2.81 -8.76 -2.42
C ALA A 617 -3.89 -9.72 -1.90
N SER A 618 -4.18 -9.66 -0.59
CA SER A 618 -5.19 -10.49 0.06
C SER A 618 -6.62 -10.02 -0.27
N ASP A 619 -6.87 -8.71 -0.17
CA ASP A 619 -8.13 -8.09 -0.58
C ASP A 619 -8.49 -8.40 -2.05
N GLN A 620 -7.51 -8.31 -2.94
CA GLN A 620 -7.70 -8.60 -4.36
C GLN A 620 -7.93 -10.10 -4.62
N ALA A 621 -7.24 -10.99 -3.91
CA ALA A 621 -7.36 -12.44 -4.13
C ALA A 621 -8.79 -12.96 -3.91
N ALA A 622 -9.52 -12.37 -2.95
CA ALA A 622 -10.90 -12.72 -2.65
C ALA A 622 -11.85 -12.55 -3.87
N THR A 623 -11.64 -11.52 -4.69
CA THR A 623 -12.47 -11.28 -5.89
C THR A 623 -11.85 -11.89 -7.16
N SER A 624 -10.52 -11.90 -7.26
CA SER A 624 -9.79 -12.49 -8.39
C SER A 624 -9.97 -14.00 -8.51
N SER A 625 -10.02 -14.72 -7.37
CA SER A 625 -10.23 -16.19 -7.36
C SER A 625 -11.56 -16.59 -8.01
N ARG A 626 -12.65 -15.90 -7.66
CA ARG A 626 -13.97 -16.12 -8.26
C ARG A 626 -14.04 -15.60 -9.70
N THR A 627 -13.39 -14.49 -10.02
CA THR A 627 -13.27 -14.00 -11.40
C THR A 627 -12.62 -15.06 -12.31
N LEU A 628 -11.54 -15.69 -11.85
CA LEU A 628 -10.87 -16.79 -12.54
C LEU A 628 -11.82 -17.97 -12.80
N LEU A 629 -12.58 -18.39 -11.79
CA LEU A 629 -13.56 -19.46 -11.92
C LEU A 629 -14.70 -19.10 -12.90
N LEU A 630 -15.17 -17.85 -12.89
CA LEU A 630 -16.21 -17.37 -13.80
C LEU A 630 -15.74 -17.36 -15.25
N LEU A 631 -14.54 -16.83 -15.52
CA LEU A 631 -13.94 -16.83 -16.84
C LEU A 631 -13.76 -18.26 -17.37
N SER A 632 -13.31 -19.16 -16.49
CA SER A 632 -13.14 -20.57 -16.79
C SER A 632 -14.48 -21.24 -17.12
N ALA A 633 -15.51 -20.99 -16.32
CA ALA A 633 -16.85 -21.50 -16.58
C ALA A 633 -17.43 -20.99 -17.92
N LEU A 634 -17.31 -19.70 -18.21
CA LEU A 634 -17.78 -19.09 -19.46
C LEU A 634 -17.09 -19.70 -20.69
N LYS A 635 -15.78 -19.93 -20.63
CA LYS A 635 -15.02 -20.60 -21.70
C LYS A 635 -15.47 -22.05 -21.89
N ALA A 636 -15.63 -22.80 -20.79
CA ALA A 636 -16.10 -24.19 -20.83
C ALA A 636 -17.55 -24.32 -21.35
N GLN A 637 -18.38 -23.31 -21.11
CA GLN A 637 -19.75 -23.20 -21.67
C GLN A 637 -19.78 -22.77 -23.15
N GLY A 638 -18.62 -22.57 -23.78
CA GLY A 638 -18.50 -22.28 -25.21
C GLY A 638 -18.39 -20.81 -25.57
N SER A 639 -18.19 -19.90 -24.60
CA SER A 639 -17.87 -18.50 -24.91
C SER A 639 -16.50 -18.41 -25.59
N LYS A 640 -16.48 -17.80 -26.78
CA LYS A 640 -15.23 -17.52 -27.52
C LYS A 640 -14.49 -16.32 -26.97
N GLU A 641 -15.20 -15.38 -26.35
CA GLU A 641 -14.67 -14.15 -25.77
C GLU A 641 -15.11 -14.05 -24.29
N PRO A 642 -14.61 -14.95 -23.41
CA PRO A 642 -15.11 -15.09 -22.03
C PRO A 642 -15.01 -13.78 -21.22
N VAL A 643 -13.97 -12.98 -21.44
CA VAL A 643 -13.84 -11.67 -20.78
C VAL A 643 -14.94 -10.70 -21.22
N LYS A 644 -15.24 -10.61 -22.52
CA LYS A 644 -16.34 -9.76 -23.02
C LYS A 644 -17.69 -10.25 -22.49
N SER A 645 -17.91 -11.57 -22.45
CA SER A 645 -19.12 -12.15 -21.86
C SER A 645 -19.27 -11.79 -20.37
N LEU A 646 -18.18 -11.88 -19.58
CA LEU A 646 -18.16 -11.49 -18.18
C LEU A 646 -18.54 -10.01 -18.01
N LEU A 647 -17.91 -9.12 -18.79
CA LEU A 647 -18.17 -7.68 -18.73
C LEU A 647 -19.59 -7.31 -19.20
N GLN A 648 -20.15 -8.04 -20.17
CA GLN A 648 -21.54 -7.89 -20.58
C GLN A 648 -22.48 -8.29 -19.43
N THR A 649 -22.26 -9.47 -18.82
CA THR A 649 -23.05 -9.91 -17.66
C THR A 649 -22.97 -8.91 -16.51
N TYR A 650 -21.77 -8.39 -16.22
CA TYR A 650 -21.57 -7.32 -15.24
C TYR A 650 -22.39 -6.07 -15.57
N ASN A 651 -22.33 -5.58 -16.81
CA ASN A 651 -23.10 -4.41 -17.23
C ASN A 651 -24.61 -4.58 -17.00
N GLU A 652 -25.14 -5.78 -17.20
CA GLU A 652 -26.54 -6.11 -16.93
C GLU A 652 -26.90 -6.22 -15.43
N THR A 653 -25.91 -6.17 -14.52
CA THR A 653 -26.11 -6.16 -13.06
C THR A 653 -26.05 -4.75 -12.46
N LEU A 654 -25.64 -3.76 -13.25
CA LEU A 654 -25.49 -2.37 -12.82
C LEU A 654 -26.85 -1.66 -12.73
N PRO A 655 -26.96 -0.63 -11.87
CA PRO A 655 -28.14 0.23 -11.88
C PRO A 655 -28.33 0.92 -13.23
N SER A 656 -29.56 1.31 -13.53
CA SER A 656 -29.82 2.18 -14.67
C SER A 656 -29.15 3.55 -14.47
N GLN A 657 -28.94 4.28 -15.57
CA GLN A 657 -28.40 5.64 -15.53
C GLN A 657 -29.27 6.56 -14.65
N SER A 658 -30.59 6.35 -14.65
CA SER A 658 -31.54 7.14 -13.87
C SER A 658 -31.45 6.84 -12.37
N GLU A 659 -31.36 5.57 -11.98
CA GLU A 659 -31.24 5.17 -10.56
C GLU A 659 -29.91 5.67 -9.97
N PHE A 660 -28.81 5.47 -10.69
CA PHE A 660 -27.51 5.99 -10.29
C PHE A 660 -27.54 7.53 -10.21
N GLY A 661 -28.10 8.20 -11.22
CA GLY A 661 -28.22 9.66 -11.23
C GLY A 661 -29.04 10.20 -10.06
N ALA A 662 -30.12 9.52 -9.67
CA ALA A 662 -30.95 9.90 -8.54
C ALA A 662 -30.22 9.73 -7.19
N GLU A 663 -29.50 8.62 -6.98
CA GLU A 663 -28.68 8.39 -5.79
C GLU A 663 -27.65 9.51 -5.62
N VAL A 664 -26.89 9.80 -6.68
CA VAL A 664 -25.81 10.77 -6.56
C VAL A 664 -26.33 12.20 -6.47
N ALA A 665 -27.43 12.55 -7.15
CA ALA A 665 -28.06 13.86 -7.01
C ALA A 665 -28.53 14.15 -5.58
N ALA A 666 -28.90 13.12 -4.81
CA ALA A 666 -29.29 13.27 -3.41
C ALA A 666 -28.15 13.76 -2.49
N LEU A 667 -26.90 13.68 -2.94
CA LEU A 667 -25.70 14.12 -2.19
C LEU A 667 -25.32 15.59 -2.45
N GLU A 668 -26.02 16.31 -3.34
CA GLU A 668 -25.74 17.72 -3.61
C GLU A 668 -25.82 18.62 -2.35
N PRO A 669 -26.80 18.44 -1.43
CA PRO A 669 -26.82 19.19 -0.17
C PRO A 669 -25.58 18.92 0.70
N THR A 670 -25.09 17.68 0.71
CA THR A 670 -23.88 17.28 1.45
C THR A 670 -22.63 17.91 0.84
N TRP A 671 -22.56 18.00 -0.50
CA TRP A 671 -21.50 18.74 -1.19
C TRP A 671 -21.46 20.21 -0.79
N ARG A 672 -22.63 20.86 -0.72
CA ARG A 672 -22.74 22.25 -0.27
C ARG A 672 -22.30 22.38 1.18
N GLU A 673 -22.78 21.53 2.07
CA GLU A 673 -22.46 21.57 3.51
C GLU A 673 -20.94 21.50 3.77
N VAL A 674 -20.23 20.56 3.16
CA VAL A 674 -18.78 20.43 3.36
C VAL A 674 -17.98 21.60 2.79
N ASN A 675 -18.43 22.19 1.68
CA ASN A 675 -17.83 23.40 1.13
C ASN A 675 -18.10 24.62 2.02
N GLU A 676 -19.31 24.81 2.53
CA GLU A 676 -19.64 25.87 3.49
C GLU A 676 -18.75 25.76 4.75
N ARG A 677 -18.53 24.53 5.24
CA ARG A 677 -17.62 24.30 6.37
C ARG A 677 -16.17 24.66 6.03
N SER A 678 -15.68 24.28 4.85
CA SER A 678 -14.34 24.68 4.37
C SER A 678 -14.19 26.20 4.31
N CYS A 679 -15.19 26.92 3.78
CA CYS A 679 -15.22 28.39 3.76
C CYS A 679 -15.18 28.99 5.18
N PHE A 680 -15.89 28.38 6.13
CA PHE A 680 -15.90 28.82 7.52
C PHE A 680 -14.54 28.63 8.19
N LEU A 681 -13.88 27.48 7.99
CA LEU A 681 -12.54 27.22 8.54
C LEU A 681 -11.51 28.23 8.01
N LYS A 682 -11.56 28.58 6.72
CA LYS A 682 -10.75 29.67 6.15
C LYS A 682 -11.02 31.02 6.82
N ALA A 683 -12.28 31.32 7.14
CA ALA A 683 -12.64 32.56 7.84
C ALA A 683 -12.09 32.57 9.28
N LEU A 684 -12.10 31.43 9.97
CA LEU A 684 -11.48 31.30 11.29
C LEU A 684 -9.97 31.52 11.22
N GLU A 685 -9.27 30.91 10.27
CA GLU A 685 -7.81 31.09 10.10
C GLU A 685 -7.44 32.55 9.78
N ARG A 686 -8.33 33.28 9.11
CA ARG A 686 -8.15 34.73 8.89
C ARG A 686 -8.26 35.54 10.18
N CYS A 687 -9.13 35.14 11.11
CA CYS A 687 -9.32 35.81 12.40
C CYS A 687 -8.25 35.42 13.43
N PHE A 688 -7.76 34.19 13.37
CA PHE A 688 -6.86 33.61 14.36
C PHE A 688 -5.55 33.22 13.70
N SER A 689 -4.54 34.08 13.85
CA SER A 689 -3.24 33.92 13.20
C SER A 689 -2.06 33.91 14.16
N SER A 690 -2.30 34.22 15.44
CA SER A 690 -1.28 34.26 16.48
C SER A 690 -1.42 33.11 17.47
N GLU A 691 -0.34 32.70 18.12
CA GLU A 691 -0.36 31.58 19.08
C GLU A 691 -1.29 31.84 20.27
N SER A 692 -1.45 33.10 20.68
CA SER A 692 -2.43 33.53 21.69
C SER A 692 -3.88 33.25 21.29
N ASP A 693 -4.16 33.00 20.01
CA ASP A 693 -5.50 32.73 19.50
C ASP A 693 -5.86 31.24 19.49
N SER A 694 -4.91 30.34 19.83
CA SER A 694 -5.09 28.89 19.68
C SER A 694 -6.34 28.34 20.38
N ALA A 695 -6.57 28.75 21.63
CA ALA A 695 -7.77 28.35 22.38
C ALA A 695 -9.05 28.92 21.77
N SER A 696 -8.99 30.15 21.24
CA SER A 696 -10.12 30.79 20.55
C SER A 696 -10.44 30.05 19.25
N PHE A 697 -9.44 29.69 18.44
CA PHE A 697 -9.65 28.90 17.23
C PHE A 697 -10.36 27.58 17.55
N ALA A 698 -9.82 26.80 18.50
CA ALA A 698 -10.37 25.49 18.87
C ALA A 698 -11.85 25.59 19.30
N ASN A 699 -12.18 26.57 20.15
CA ASN A 699 -13.55 26.79 20.63
C ASN A 699 -14.54 27.17 19.51
N HIS A 700 -14.10 27.91 18.49
CA HIS A 700 -14.96 28.31 17.38
C HIS A 700 -15.04 27.25 16.28
N ALA A 701 -13.99 26.45 16.10
CA ALA A 701 -13.98 25.36 15.12
C ALA A 701 -15.08 24.32 15.40
N GLU A 702 -15.33 23.99 16.68
CA GLU A 702 -16.42 23.08 17.09
C GLU A 702 -17.81 23.59 16.65
N GLN A 703 -18.03 24.90 16.67
CA GLN A 703 -19.29 25.51 16.19
C GLN A 703 -19.48 25.33 14.67
N GLY A 704 -18.40 25.01 13.96
CA GLY A 704 -18.37 24.75 12.52
C GLY A 704 -19.13 23.51 12.07
N ILE A 705 -19.46 22.60 12.99
CA ILE A 705 -20.18 21.35 12.71
C ILE A 705 -21.58 21.63 12.12
N SER A 706 -22.28 22.65 12.62
CA SER A 706 -23.64 22.98 12.15
C SER A 706 -23.68 24.32 11.43
N ARG A 707 -24.58 24.45 10.44
CA ARG A 707 -24.78 25.70 9.70
C ARG A 707 -25.17 26.87 10.59
N SER A 708 -26.11 26.68 11.50
CA SER A 708 -26.54 27.72 12.44
C SER A 708 -25.40 28.13 13.39
N GLY A 709 -24.56 27.17 13.81
CA GLY A 709 -23.35 27.43 14.57
C GLY A 709 -22.34 28.30 13.80
N ARG A 710 -22.08 27.99 12.53
CA ARG A 710 -21.24 28.81 11.63
C ARG A 710 -21.74 30.24 11.50
N GLU A 711 -23.03 30.41 11.21
CA GLU A 711 -23.64 31.75 11.03
C GLU A 711 -23.58 32.59 12.32
N ALA A 712 -23.87 31.98 13.47
CA ALA A 712 -23.76 32.62 14.77
C ALA A 712 -22.31 33.02 15.10
N CYS A 713 -21.36 32.12 14.86
CA CYS A 713 -19.94 32.35 15.06
C CYS A 713 -19.43 33.52 14.19
N ILE A 714 -19.73 33.52 12.88
CA ILE A 714 -19.32 34.61 11.98
C ILE A 714 -19.92 35.95 12.41
N GLY A 715 -21.19 35.96 12.83
CA GLY A 715 -21.84 37.16 13.36
C GLY A 715 -21.20 37.68 14.66
N PHE A 716 -20.70 36.79 15.51
CA PHE A 716 -19.94 37.14 16.70
C PHE A 716 -18.55 37.69 16.33
N LEU A 717 -17.81 36.99 15.47
CA LEU A 717 -16.46 37.36 15.06
C LEU A 717 -16.38 38.70 14.33
N GLU A 718 -17.41 39.08 13.56
CA GLU A 718 -17.49 40.37 12.87
C GLU A 718 -17.34 41.56 13.84
N LYS A 719 -17.77 41.42 15.10
CA LYS A 719 -17.63 42.49 16.11
C LYS A 719 -16.18 42.75 16.49
N GLY A 720 -15.34 41.71 16.50
CA GLY A 720 -13.91 41.78 16.84
C GLY A 720 -13.00 41.84 15.62
N ASN A 721 -13.46 41.39 14.46
CA ASN A 721 -12.71 41.27 13.22
C ASN A 721 -13.55 41.81 12.04
N PRO A 722 -13.67 43.14 11.88
CA PRO A 722 -14.48 43.73 10.82
C PRO A 722 -14.11 43.21 9.43
N GLY A 723 -15.10 42.77 8.66
CA GLY A 723 -14.94 42.24 7.31
C GLY A 723 -14.79 40.72 7.21
N VAL A 724 -14.75 39.97 8.32
CA VAL A 724 -14.77 38.49 8.28
C VAL A 724 -16.06 37.96 7.67
N LYS A 725 -17.21 38.60 7.96
CA LYS A 725 -18.50 38.22 7.37
C LYS A 725 -18.49 38.44 5.86
N THR A 726 -17.94 39.55 5.39
CA THR A 726 -17.79 39.83 3.95
C THR A 726 -16.92 38.76 3.30
N PHE A 727 -15.77 38.45 3.88
CA PHE A 727 -14.88 37.39 3.39
C PHE A 727 -15.57 36.02 3.33
N TYR A 728 -16.29 35.63 4.38
CA TYR A 728 -17.03 34.37 4.42
C TYR A 728 -18.07 34.30 3.29
N VAL A 729 -18.86 35.37 3.09
CA VAL A 729 -19.84 35.45 2.00
C VAL A 729 -19.18 35.40 0.62
N GLU A 730 -18.02 36.04 0.44
CA GLU A 730 -17.23 35.97 -0.80
C GLU A 730 -16.71 34.55 -1.08
N GLU A 731 -16.25 33.83 -0.05
CA GLU A 731 -15.83 32.43 -0.19
C GLU A 731 -17.02 31.51 -0.52
N LEU A 732 -18.18 31.72 0.11
CA LEU A 732 -19.41 30.98 -0.20
C LEU A 732 -19.84 31.14 -1.66
N ALA A 733 -19.64 32.33 -2.24
CA ALA A 733 -19.95 32.59 -3.65
C ALA A 733 -19.03 31.84 -4.63
N LYS A 734 -17.89 31.33 -4.16
CA LYS A 734 -16.91 30.56 -4.96
C LYS A 734 -17.15 29.04 -4.91
N ILE A 735 -18.15 28.56 -4.16
CA ILE A 735 -18.44 27.13 -4.06
C ILE A 735 -18.79 26.59 -5.46
N PRO A 736 -18.02 25.63 -5.99
CA PRO A 736 -18.29 25.06 -7.30
C PRO A 736 -19.57 24.19 -7.29
N PRO A 737 -20.27 24.07 -8.44
CA PRO A 737 -21.41 23.17 -8.54
C PRO A 737 -20.97 21.71 -8.36
N PHE A 738 -21.87 20.90 -7.78
CA PHE A 738 -21.65 19.47 -7.68
C PHE A 738 -21.75 18.85 -9.09
N LYS A 739 -20.66 18.21 -9.53
CA LYS A 739 -20.52 17.53 -10.82
C LYS A 739 -20.01 16.12 -10.55
N PRO A 740 -20.90 15.23 -10.10
CA PRO A 740 -20.52 13.85 -9.83
C PRO A 740 -20.13 13.12 -11.11
N VAL A 741 -19.32 12.09 -10.97
CA VAL A 741 -19.03 11.17 -12.08
C VAL A 741 -20.28 10.48 -12.60
N SER A 742 -20.25 10.14 -13.90
CA SER A 742 -21.29 9.32 -14.51
C SER A 742 -21.18 7.85 -14.07
N ARG A 743 -22.28 7.11 -14.17
CA ARG A 743 -22.33 5.66 -13.88
C ARG A 743 -21.20 4.91 -14.59
N ASP A 744 -21.09 5.06 -15.90
CA ASP A 744 -20.13 4.28 -16.69
C ASP A 744 -18.69 4.63 -16.32
N HIS A 745 -18.41 5.91 -16.06
CA HIS A 745 -17.11 6.34 -15.57
C HIS A 745 -16.81 5.76 -14.18
N PHE A 746 -17.77 5.79 -13.27
CA PHE A 746 -17.63 5.25 -11.92
C PHE A 746 -17.34 3.74 -11.93
N PHE A 747 -18.17 2.96 -12.64
CA PHE A 747 -18.15 1.50 -12.59
C PHE A 747 -17.13 0.82 -13.52
N PHE A 748 -16.74 1.44 -14.64
CA PHE A 748 -15.82 0.82 -15.62
C PHE A 748 -14.44 1.46 -15.70
N ARG A 749 -14.27 2.69 -15.18
CA ARG A 749 -13.02 3.45 -15.34
C ARG A 749 -12.37 3.78 -14.00
N ARG A 750 -13.12 4.43 -13.10
CA ARG A 750 -12.61 4.85 -11.79
C ARG A 750 -12.35 3.65 -10.86
N HIS A 751 -13.31 2.73 -10.73
CA HIS A 751 -13.16 1.51 -9.94
C HIS A 751 -12.91 0.31 -10.85
N LEU A 752 -11.64 0.10 -11.19
CA LEU A 752 -11.21 -0.99 -12.07
C LEU A 752 -11.37 -2.38 -11.45
N ASP A 753 -11.30 -2.54 -10.13
CA ASP A 753 -11.50 -3.84 -9.49
C ASP A 753 -12.99 -4.14 -9.28
N PHE A 754 -13.37 -5.41 -9.38
CA PHE A 754 -14.69 -5.84 -8.94
C PHE A 754 -14.78 -5.87 -7.42
N THR A 755 -15.95 -5.52 -6.88
CA THR A 755 -16.25 -5.77 -5.46
C THR A 755 -16.83 -7.16 -5.26
N GLN A 756 -16.84 -7.63 -4.02
CA GLN A 756 -17.45 -8.92 -3.67
C GLN A 756 -18.93 -8.99 -4.09
N ALA A 757 -19.72 -7.92 -3.85
CA ALA A 757 -21.12 -7.86 -4.28
C ALA A 757 -21.31 -7.80 -5.81
N GLU A 758 -20.37 -7.21 -6.55
CA GLU A 758 -20.40 -7.24 -8.02
C GLU A 758 -20.14 -8.67 -8.52
N ILE A 759 -19.12 -9.35 -7.98
CA ILE A 759 -18.79 -10.73 -8.33
C ILE A 759 -19.94 -11.68 -7.99
N GLU A 760 -20.58 -11.55 -6.82
CA GLU A 760 -21.70 -12.42 -6.43
C GLU A 760 -22.90 -12.29 -7.39
N ARG A 761 -23.20 -11.07 -7.85
CA ARG A 761 -24.27 -10.82 -8.84
C ARG A 761 -23.95 -11.44 -10.20
N ILE A 762 -22.69 -11.34 -10.65
CA ILE A 762 -22.24 -11.99 -11.88
C ILE A 762 -22.30 -13.51 -11.72
N TRP A 763 -21.85 -14.02 -10.58
CA TRP A 763 -21.81 -15.43 -10.24
C TRP A 763 -23.19 -16.09 -10.35
N SER A 764 -24.18 -15.48 -9.69
CA SER A 764 -25.58 -15.93 -9.74
C SER A 764 -26.12 -16.03 -11.18
N LYS A 765 -25.76 -15.08 -12.05
CA LYS A 765 -26.16 -15.08 -13.46
C LYS A 765 -25.47 -16.16 -14.29
N VAL A 766 -24.16 -16.33 -14.14
CA VAL A 766 -23.36 -17.29 -14.93
C VAL A 766 -23.73 -18.73 -14.58
N PHE A 767 -23.93 -19.02 -13.29
CA PHE A 767 -24.28 -20.36 -12.82
C PHE A 767 -25.80 -20.63 -12.74
N LYS A 768 -26.64 -19.64 -13.09
CA LYS A 768 -28.12 -19.71 -13.07
C LYS A 768 -28.66 -20.30 -11.76
N ILE A 769 -28.25 -19.70 -10.64
CA ILE A 769 -28.71 -20.06 -9.30
C ILE A 769 -30.12 -19.49 -9.06
#